data_AF-A0A524JHF2-F1
#
_entry.id   AF-A0A524JHF2-F1
#
_cell.length_a   1.000
_cell.length_b   1.000
_cell.length_c   1.000
_cell.angle_alpha   90.00
_cell.angle_beta   90.00
_cell.angle_gamma   90.00
#
_symmetry.space_group_name_H-M   'P 1'
#
loop_
_entity.id
_entity.type
_entity.pdbx_description
1 polymer ?
#
loop_
_entity_poly.entity_id
_entity_poly.type
_entity_poly.pdbx_seq_one_letter_code
_entity_poly.pdbx_strand_id
1 'polypeptide(L)'
;EIEKKIEDAIQLSNTEIILDFKHVGFLDSAALEMLAQTHAELKSNGGVLKIVGLSEVCRDILLATRIINLLFVYEDMHEAMKHKPMSINFIPRRRRLGEILVHKGKLTPDQLTNFLQIQEKNAMPLGQILIEHGIISNEELTKILGEQLGIPHVWLRKGLIDPKIVHVLPKEKALHYQVIPMFVVKNVLALATSDPYAFFIFDEIKKLTNLSVQPVICRGEDILEAIPQAYQENVSIDDLMTDFDDSGIDVVKTRSERAISEIAEMAEGSPVINLVNMILLKGIRDNASDIHIEPQEDNLRVRVRIDGILYALAPQKIDFHPAVISRLKVMANLNIAERRLPQDGRIQVTVAGRIIDLRFSSMPGVHGEKVVLRILDRKKALLDLNALGFEPVLLDQFKSLLKKSHGLILVCGPTGSGKTTTLYAALTLLNITERNIITIEDPVEYQLRNINQNQTNAAICLKFSTFIRSALRQDPDIIMVGEIRDRETAEIAIQASLTGHLVLSTLHTNDSPSAITRLLEMGVEPYLLSSSLIASMSQRLVRTVCPDCKTDYYAPKTVIEELGIDSDKQLRLYKGQGCSTCYDSGYKGRISIYELLAINQDLQSLILENPTIDAIREYGRRNGNKTLKQAGYEKVLQHMTTIEEIHRVVSLDI
;
A
#
# COMPACT_ATOMS: atom_id res chain seq x y z
N GLU A 1 1.81 -34.77 -11.72
CA GLU A 1 2.91 -35.56 -11.13
C GLU A 1 2.49 -36.26 -9.83
N ILE A 2 1.84 -35.54 -8.90
CA ILE A 2 1.31 -36.12 -7.64
C ILE A 2 0.24 -37.19 -7.93
N GLU A 3 -0.72 -36.94 -8.82
CA GLU A 3 -1.76 -37.90 -9.22
C GLU A 3 -1.16 -39.24 -9.68
N LYS A 4 -0.19 -39.19 -10.58
CA LYS A 4 0.50 -40.38 -11.09
C LYS A 4 1.24 -41.15 -9.99
N LYS A 5 1.89 -40.45 -9.06
CA LYS A 5 2.58 -41.09 -7.91
C LYS A 5 1.59 -41.73 -6.93
N ILE A 6 0.38 -41.18 -6.78
CA ILE A 6 -0.69 -41.76 -5.96
C ILE A 6 -1.25 -43.01 -6.64
N GLU A 7 -1.52 -42.96 -7.94
CA GLU A 7 -2.00 -44.12 -8.71
C GLU A 7 -1.00 -45.29 -8.71
N ASP A 8 0.29 -45.00 -8.94
CA ASP A 8 1.37 -46.00 -8.91
C ASP A 8 1.51 -46.64 -7.52
N ALA A 9 1.29 -45.87 -6.44
CA ALA A 9 1.40 -46.34 -5.06
C ALA A 9 0.19 -47.17 -4.59
N ILE A 10 -1.00 -46.95 -5.14
CA ILE A 10 -2.23 -47.73 -4.85
C ILE A 10 -2.14 -49.16 -5.41
N GLN A 11 -1.40 -49.38 -6.50
CA GLN A 11 -1.26 -50.70 -7.13
C GLN A 11 -0.36 -51.68 -6.34
N LEU A 12 0.44 -51.19 -5.40
CA LEU A 12 1.32 -51.99 -4.56
C LEU A 12 0.61 -52.23 -3.21
N SER A 13 0.35 -53.48 -2.81
CA SER A 13 -0.42 -53.77 -1.58
C SER A 13 0.35 -53.37 -0.31
N ASN A 14 -0.38 -52.88 0.70
CA ASN A 14 0.13 -52.45 2.02
C ASN A 14 0.92 -51.12 2.05
N THR A 15 0.50 -50.13 1.26
CA THR A 15 1.18 -48.82 1.18
C THR A 15 0.72 -47.84 2.26
N GLU A 16 1.67 -47.34 3.05
CA GLU A 16 1.49 -46.11 3.81
C GLU A 16 1.98 -44.92 2.96
N ILE A 17 1.08 -43.97 2.69
CA ILE A 17 1.44 -42.71 2.02
C ILE A 17 1.44 -41.61 3.06
N ILE A 18 2.57 -40.91 3.19
CA ILE A 18 2.70 -39.73 4.06
C ILE A 18 2.84 -38.49 3.17
N LEU A 19 1.91 -37.55 3.31
CA LEU A 19 1.98 -36.26 2.63
C LEU A 19 2.43 -35.17 3.61
N ASP A 20 3.50 -34.47 3.26
CA ASP A 20 4.02 -33.32 4.02
C ASP A 20 3.45 -32.01 3.49
N PHE A 21 2.66 -31.33 4.32
CA PHE A 21 1.94 -30.11 3.99
C PHE A 21 2.71 -28.85 4.41
N LYS A 22 3.98 -28.96 4.81
CA LYS A 22 4.81 -27.83 5.29
C LYS A 22 4.85 -26.63 4.35
N HIS A 23 4.71 -26.85 3.05
CA HIS A 23 4.69 -25.81 2.02
C HIS A 23 3.31 -25.59 1.38
N VAL A 24 2.26 -26.24 1.90
CA VAL A 24 0.89 -26.12 1.41
C VAL A 24 0.17 -25.01 2.20
N GLY A 25 -0.07 -23.88 1.52
CA GLY A 25 -0.72 -22.72 2.12
C GLY A 25 -2.26 -22.78 2.12
N PHE A 26 -2.86 -23.60 1.25
CA PHE A 26 -4.31 -23.64 1.04
C PHE A 26 -4.76 -24.98 0.43
N LEU A 27 -5.99 -25.40 0.74
CA LEU A 27 -6.65 -26.57 0.16
C LEU A 27 -8.02 -26.15 -0.40
N ASP A 28 -8.18 -26.23 -1.71
CA ASP A 28 -9.48 -25.98 -2.34
C ASP A 28 -10.40 -27.22 -2.25
N SER A 29 -11.68 -27.04 -2.59
CA SER A 29 -12.68 -28.10 -2.51
C SER A 29 -12.33 -29.32 -3.36
N ALA A 30 -11.67 -29.13 -4.50
CA ALA A 30 -11.22 -30.21 -5.37
C ALA A 30 -10.09 -31.03 -4.72
N ALA A 31 -9.11 -30.37 -4.11
CA ALA A 31 -8.05 -31.05 -3.37
C ALA A 31 -8.60 -31.82 -2.16
N LEU A 32 -9.57 -31.26 -1.46
CA LEU A 32 -10.25 -31.89 -0.33
C LEU A 32 -11.04 -33.15 -0.76
N GLU A 33 -11.74 -33.09 -1.89
CA GLU A 33 -12.43 -34.25 -2.47
C GLU A 33 -11.43 -35.35 -2.83
N MET A 34 -10.33 -34.99 -3.50
CA MET A 34 -9.28 -35.92 -3.89
C MET A 34 -8.66 -36.62 -2.67
N LEU A 35 -8.30 -35.87 -1.61
CA LEU A 35 -7.78 -36.46 -0.37
C LEU A 35 -8.75 -37.46 0.25
N ALA A 36 -10.04 -37.12 0.27
CA ALA A 36 -11.07 -37.98 0.84
C ALA A 36 -11.34 -39.23 0.00
N GLN A 37 -11.17 -39.16 -1.33
CA GLN A 37 -11.27 -40.29 -2.24
C GLN A 37 -10.04 -41.20 -2.14
N THR A 38 -8.84 -40.63 -2.24
CA THR A 38 -7.57 -41.36 -2.12
C THR A 38 -7.48 -42.11 -0.79
N HIS A 39 -7.87 -41.49 0.32
CA HIS A 39 -7.90 -42.17 1.61
C HIS A 39 -8.85 -43.38 1.61
N ALA A 40 -10.05 -43.25 1.01
CA ALA A 40 -11.02 -44.33 0.94
C ALA A 40 -10.53 -45.50 0.08
N GLU A 41 -9.91 -45.21 -1.07
CA GLU A 41 -9.33 -46.21 -1.97
C GLU A 41 -8.16 -46.94 -1.30
N LEU A 42 -7.24 -46.21 -0.67
CA LEU A 42 -6.13 -46.81 0.09
C LEU A 42 -6.64 -47.72 1.20
N LYS A 43 -7.62 -47.24 1.98
CA LYS A 43 -8.22 -48.02 3.07
C LYS A 43 -8.89 -49.31 2.58
N SER A 44 -9.53 -49.27 1.40
CA SER A 44 -10.14 -50.46 0.79
C SER A 44 -9.11 -51.53 0.38
N ASN A 45 -7.87 -51.11 0.11
CA ASN A 45 -6.73 -51.95 -0.25
C ASN A 45 -5.79 -52.25 0.94
N GLY A 46 -6.21 -51.95 2.18
CA GLY A 46 -5.42 -52.20 3.39
C GLY A 46 -4.30 -51.17 3.66
N GLY A 47 -4.19 -50.11 2.85
CA GLY A 47 -3.23 -49.02 3.01
C GLY A 47 -3.77 -47.85 3.85
N VAL A 48 -2.91 -46.86 4.12
CA VAL A 48 -3.23 -45.70 4.96
C VAL A 48 -2.65 -44.41 4.39
N LEU A 49 -3.47 -43.34 4.34
CA LEU A 49 -3.03 -41.98 4.06
C LEU A 49 -2.79 -41.21 5.36
N LYS A 50 -1.57 -40.72 5.56
CA LYS A 50 -1.14 -39.88 6.69
C LYS A 50 -0.80 -38.47 6.21
N ILE A 51 -1.15 -37.45 6.99
CA ILE A 51 -0.80 -36.05 6.72
C ILE A 51 0.03 -35.49 7.87
N VAL A 52 1.12 -34.79 7.54
CA VAL A 52 2.01 -34.11 8.50
C VAL A 52 2.25 -32.66 8.09
N GLY A 53 2.71 -31.82 9.02
CA GLY A 53 3.21 -30.48 8.68
C GLY A 53 2.13 -29.47 8.25
N LEU A 54 0.90 -29.57 8.78
CA LEU A 54 -0.19 -28.66 8.43
C LEU A 54 0.10 -27.22 8.89
N SER A 55 -0.15 -26.26 8.00
CA SER A 55 -0.35 -24.86 8.38
C SER A 55 -1.64 -24.70 9.20
N GLU A 56 -1.75 -23.61 9.97
CA GLU A 56 -2.98 -23.31 10.72
C GLU A 56 -4.22 -23.22 9.81
N VAL A 57 -4.06 -22.60 8.63
CA VAL A 57 -5.14 -22.47 7.65
C VAL A 57 -5.59 -23.84 7.17
N CYS A 58 -4.68 -24.71 6.72
CA CYS A 58 -5.03 -26.06 6.27
C CYS A 58 -5.68 -26.90 7.38
N ARG A 59 -5.25 -26.73 8.64
CA ARG A 59 -5.90 -27.39 9.79
C ARG A 59 -7.36 -26.95 9.95
N ASP A 60 -7.61 -25.64 9.89
CA ASP A 60 -8.95 -25.06 10.00
C ASP A 60 -9.86 -25.45 8.82
N ILE A 61 -9.32 -25.59 7.60
CA ILE A 61 -10.07 -26.12 6.43
C ILE A 61 -10.52 -27.57 6.69
N LEU A 62 -9.59 -28.43 7.14
CA LEU A 62 -9.90 -29.84 7.43
C LEU A 62 -10.91 -29.98 8.58
N LEU A 63 -10.87 -29.07 9.55
CA LEU A 63 -11.85 -28.97 10.64
C LEU A 63 -13.23 -28.54 10.14
N ALA A 64 -13.31 -27.45 9.38
CA ALA A 64 -14.55 -26.89 8.84
C ALA A 64 -15.29 -27.91 7.95
N THR A 65 -14.54 -28.66 7.15
CA THR A 65 -15.08 -29.71 6.27
C THR A 65 -15.29 -31.07 6.96
N ARG A 66 -14.83 -31.22 8.21
CA ARG A 66 -14.76 -32.50 8.95
C ARG A 66 -13.95 -33.61 8.28
N ILE A 67 -13.20 -33.31 7.21
CA ILE A 67 -12.29 -34.27 6.58
C ILE A 67 -11.21 -34.73 7.56
N ILE A 68 -10.85 -33.89 8.54
CA ILE A 68 -9.89 -34.26 9.59
C ILE A 68 -10.25 -35.56 10.33
N ASN A 69 -11.54 -35.93 10.39
CA ASN A 69 -12.00 -37.17 11.04
C ASN A 69 -11.87 -38.41 10.15
N LEU A 70 -11.69 -38.21 8.84
CA LEU A 70 -11.46 -39.26 7.87
C LEU A 70 -9.98 -39.56 7.70
N LEU A 71 -9.10 -38.58 7.96
CA LEU A 71 -7.67 -38.67 7.69
C LEU A 71 -6.86 -38.93 8.95
N PHE A 72 -5.70 -39.58 8.81
CA PHE A 72 -4.73 -39.70 9.89
C PHE A 72 -3.79 -38.50 9.88
N VAL A 73 -4.10 -37.50 10.69
CA VAL A 73 -3.34 -36.25 10.76
C VAL A 73 -2.42 -36.25 11.99
N TYR A 74 -1.16 -35.88 11.81
CA TYR A 74 -0.12 -35.84 12.85
C TYR A 74 0.57 -34.47 12.86
N GLU A 75 1.13 -34.06 14.01
CA GLU A 75 1.84 -32.77 14.10
C GLU A 75 3.15 -32.80 13.32
N ASP A 76 3.88 -33.92 13.39
CA ASP A 76 5.16 -34.10 12.71
C ASP A 76 5.39 -35.55 12.22
N MET A 77 6.49 -35.74 11.48
CA MET A 77 6.91 -37.04 10.97
C MET A 77 7.20 -38.08 12.05
N HIS A 78 7.65 -37.65 13.24
CA HIS A 78 8.00 -38.53 14.33
C HIS A 78 6.75 -39.06 15.06
N GLU A 79 5.68 -38.27 15.16
CA GLU A 79 4.37 -38.71 15.63
C GLU A 79 3.64 -39.62 14.64
N ALA A 80 3.77 -39.36 13.33
CA ALA A 80 3.22 -40.21 12.27
C ALA A 80 3.77 -41.64 12.29
N MET A 81 5.04 -41.81 12.69
CA MET A 81 5.68 -43.10 12.90
C MET A 81 5.20 -43.82 14.19
N LYS A 82 4.63 -43.09 15.15
CA LYS A 82 4.12 -43.63 16.42
C LYS A 82 2.62 -43.97 16.40
N HIS A 83 1.93 -43.77 15.27
CA HIS A 83 0.51 -44.07 15.07
C HIS A 83 -0.44 -43.46 16.12
N LYS A 84 -0.16 -42.25 16.60
CA LYS A 84 -1.08 -41.46 17.44
C LYS A 84 -1.69 -40.31 16.63
N PRO A 85 -2.79 -40.51 15.89
CA PRO A 85 -3.43 -39.44 15.14
C PRO A 85 -4.08 -38.42 16.09
N MET A 86 -4.17 -37.17 15.64
CA MET A 86 -5.05 -36.19 16.26
C MET A 86 -6.49 -36.73 16.24
N SER A 87 -7.13 -36.83 17.41
CA SER A 87 -8.54 -37.22 17.53
C SER A 87 -9.38 -36.03 17.95
N ILE A 88 -10.28 -35.59 17.07
CA ILE A 88 -11.18 -34.46 17.32
C ILE A 88 -12.61 -34.99 17.26
N ASN A 89 -13.06 -35.57 18.37
CA ASN A 89 -14.40 -36.13 18.48
C ASN A 89 -15.42 -35.05 18.85
N PHE A 90 -16.20 -34.60 17.87
CA PHE A 90 -17.35 -33.72 18.07
C PHE A 90 -18.57 -34.53 18.55
N ILE A 91 -18.54 -35.07 19.77
CA ILE A 91 -19.67 -35.79 20.35
C ILE A 91 -20.59 -34.77 21.06
N PRO A 92 -21.86 -34.61 20.64
CA PRO A 92 -22.78 -33.68 21.28
C PRO A 92 -22.94 -34.02 22.77
N ARG A 93 -22.70 -33.05 23.64
CA ARG A 93 -22.97 -33.20 25.08
C ARG A 93 -24.38 -32.68 25.37
N ARG A 94 -25.27 -33.54 25.89
CA ARG A 94 -26.66 -33.19 26.23
C ARG A 94 -26.84 -32.15 27.36
N ARG A 95 -25.77 -31.53 27.86
CA ARG A 95 -25.82 -30.56 28.97
C ARG A 95 -26.21 -29.18 28.43
N ARG A 96 -27.02 -28.43 29.17
CA ARG A 96 -27.43 -27.06 28.80
C ARG A 96 -26.27 -26.08 29.01
N LEU A 97 -26.22 -24.97 28.26
CA LEU A 97 -25.16 -23.96 28.35
C LEU A 97 -24.86 -23.53 29.80
N GLY A 98 -25.89 -23.23 30.58
CA GLY A 98 -25.76 -22.87 31.99
C GLY A 98 -25.10 -23.96 32.85
N GLU A 99 -25.47 -25.23 32.64
CA GLU A 99 -24.89 -26.37 33.35
C GLU A 99 -23.42 -26.60 32.96
N ILE A 100 -23.07 -26.37 31.69
CA ILE A 100 -21.69 -26.43 31.21
C ILE A 100 -20.84 -25.35 31.89
N LEU A 101 -21.37 -24.14 32.01
CA LEU A 101 -20.67 -23.01 32.65
C LEU A 101 -20.52 -23.22 34.16
N VAL A 102 -21.52 -23.78 34.83
CA VAL A 102 -21.42 -24.16 36.25
C VAL A 102 -20.36 -25.24 36.45
N HIS A 103 -20.36 -26.27 35.61
CA HIS A 103 -19.36 -27.34 35.68
C HIS A 103 -17.93 -26.85 35.35
N LYS A 104 -17.78 -25.85 34.46
CA LYS A 104 -16.49 -25.22 34.16
C LYS A 104 -16.07 -24.18 35.22
N GLY A 105 -16.86 -23.99 36.29
CA GLY A 105 -16.56 -23.06 37.39
C GLY A 105 -16.73 -21.57 37.04
N LYS A 106 -17.37 -21.26 35.91
CA LYS A 106 -17.59 -19.89 35.42
C LYS A 106 -18.87 -19.25 35.97
N LEU A 107 -19.81 -20.08 36.41
CA LEU A 107 -21.04 -19.67 37.09
C LEU A 107 -21.23 -20.48 38.36
N THR A 108 -21.81 -19.86 39.39
CA THR A 108 -22.44 -20.60 40.49
C THR A 108 -23.89 -20.94 40.14
N PRO A 109 -24.50 -21.99 40.74
CA PRO A 109 -25.92 -22.30 40.56
C PRO A 109 -26.85 -21.11 40.85
N ASP A 110 -26.50 -20.29 41.86
CA ASP A 110 -27.28 -19.10 42.23
C ASP A 110 -27.17 -18.00 41.17
N GLN A 111 -25.96 -17.76 40.63
CA GLN A 111 -25.78 -16.81 39.52
C GLN A 111 -26.51 -17.26 38.25
N LEU A 112 -26.48 -18.56 37.93
CA LEU A 112 -27.23 -19.09 36.78
C LEU A 112 -28.74 -18.83 36.94
N THR A 113 -29.28 -19.03 38.13
CA THR A 113 -30.70 -18.77 38.43
C THR A 113 -31.05 -17.30 38.22
N ASN A 114 -30.19 -16.38 38.67
CA ASN A 114 -30.37 -14.95 38.45
C ASN A 114 -30.34 -14.56 36.96
N PHE A 115 -29.42 -15.11 36.18
CA PHE A 115 -29.35 -14.82 34.73
C PHE A 115 -30.52 -15.42 33.94
N LEU A 116 -31.08 -16.55 34.38
CA LEU A 116 -32.31 -17.10 33.80
C LEU A 116 -33.53 -16.20 34.05
N GLN A 117 -33.62 -15.57 35.24
CA GLN A 117 -34.67 -14.58 35.51
C GLN A 117 -34.52 -13.31 34.67
N ILE A 118 -33.28 -12.90 34.36
CA ILE A 118 -33.00 -11.77 33.46
C ILE A 118 -33.40 -12.15 32.02
N GLN A 119 -33.12 -13.39 31.60
CA GLN A 119 -33.53 -13.91 30.29
C GLN A 119 -35.05 -13.89 30.10
N GLU A 120 -35.82 -14.31 31.11
CA GLU A 120 -37.29 -14.28 31.06
C GLU A 120 -37.85 -12.86 30.88
N LYS A 121 -37.15 -11.84 31.37
CA LYS A 121 -37.58 -10.43 31.28
C LYS A 121 -37.19 -9.73 29.99
N ASN A 122 -36.04 -10.10 29.40
CA ASN A 122 -35.45 -9.37 28.27
C ASN A 122 -35.59 -10.07 26.91
N ALA A 123 -36.14 -11.31 26.86
CA ALA A 123 -36.30 -12.11 25.64
C ALA A 123 -34.99 -12.34 24.83
N MET A 124 -33.82 -12.12 25.44
CA MET A 124 -32.51 -12.33 24.83
C MET A 124 -31.94 -13.71 25.17
N PRO A 125 -31.11 -14.33 24.31
CA PRO A 125 -30.45 -15.59 24.62
C PRO A 125 -29.52 -15.47 25.83
N LEU A 126 -29.52 -16.50 26.70
CA LEU A 126 -28.68 -16.55 27.91
C LEU A 126 -27.19 -16.26 27.63
N GLY A 127 -26.65 -16.76 26.52
CA GLY A 127 -25.26 -16.52 26.13
C GLY A 127 -24.93 -15.04 25.92
N GLN A 128 -25.85 -14.29 25.31
CA GLN A 128 -25.67 -12.85 25.05
C GLN A 128 -25.73 -12.04 26.35
N ILE A 129 -26.67 -12.38 27.24
CA ILE A 129 -26.78 -11.78 28.58
C ILE A 129 -25.49 -11.97 29.38
N LEU A 130 -24.89 -13.16 29.30
CA LEU A 130 -23.63 -13.48 29.99
C LEU A 130 -22.43 -12.73 29.42
N ILE A 131 -22.43 -12.41 28.12
CA ILE A 131 -21.40 -11.57 27.47
C ILE A 131 -21.52 -10.12 27.93
N GLU A 132 -22.73 -9.55 27.92
CA GLU A 132 -22.99 -8.16 28.33
C GLU A 132 -22.58 -7.91 29.80
N HIS A 133 -22.72 -8.91 30.65
CA HIS A 133 -22.32 -8.86 32.05
C HIS A 133 -20.86 -9.30 32.30
N GLY A 134 -20.09 -9.53 31.23
CA GLY A 134 -18.66 -9.83 31.31
C GLY A 134 -18.31 -11.20 31.92
N ILE A 135 -19.26 -12.14 31.97
CA ILE A 135 -19.06 -13.47 32.57
C ILE A 135 -18.29 -14.40 31.63
N ILE A 136 -18.57 -14.31 30.32
CA ILE A 136 -17.90 -15.07 29.26
C ILE A 136 -17.61 -14.14 28.08
N SER A 137 -16.56 -14.44 27.32
CA SER A 137 -16.30 -13.75 26.05
C SER A 137 -17.09 -14.38 24.90
N ASN A 138 -17.24 -13.64 23.79
CA ASN A 138 -17.75 -14.18 22.51
C ASN A 138 -16.95 -15.42 22.06
N GLU A 139 -15.66 -15.47 22.39
CA GLU A 139 -14.80 -16.61 22.06
C GLU A 139 -15.14 -17.86 22.86
N GLU A 140 -15.31 -17.68 24.17
CA GLU A 140 -15.67 -18.78 25.07
C GLU A 140 -17.06 -19.32 24.73
N LEU A 141 -18.02 -18.44 24.39
CA LEU A 141 -19.37 -18.85 24.00
C LEU A 141 -19.35 -19.71 22.73
N THR A 142 -18.67 -19.25 21.67
CA THR A 142 -18.53 -19.97 20.39
C THR A 142 -17.95 -21.37 20.57
N LYS A 143 -16.89 -21.49 21.39
CA LYS A 143 -16.26 -22.77 21.70
C LYS A 143 -17.21 -23.72 22.45
N ILE A 144 -17.93 -23.20 23.44
CA ILE A 144 -18.88 -24.00 24.25
C ILE A 144 -20.05 -24.48 23.39
N LEU A 145 -20.59 -23.65 22.51
CA LEU A 145 -21.66 -24.03 21.58
C LEU A 145 -21.19 -25.11 20.60
N GLY A 146 -19.97 -25.00 20.07
CA GLY A 146 -19.36 -26.03 19.22
C GLY A 146 -19.23 -27.38 19.94
N GLU A 147 -18.76 -27.39 21.20
CA GLU A 147 -18.68 -28.59 22.04
C GLU A 147 -20.07 -29.19 22.36
N GLN A 148 -21.06 -28.34 22.64
CA GLN A 148 -22.41 -28.78 23.00
C GLN A 148 -23.15 -29.41 21.81
N LEU A 149 -23.05 -28.79 20.64
CA LEU A 149 -23.78 -29.18 19.42
C LEU A 149 -23.01 -30.18 18.55
N GLY A 150 -21.72 -30.40 18.83
CA GLY A 150 -20.84 -31.22 17.99
C GLY A 150 -20.58 -30.56 16.62
N ILE A 151 -20.58 -29.23 16.57
CA ILE A 151 -20.38 -28.45 15.34
C ILE A 151 -18.95 -27.88 15.35
N PRO A 152 -18.18 -27.97 14.25
CA PRO A 152 -16.86 -27.33 14.17
C PRO A 152 -16.97 -25.82 14.38
N HIS A 153 -15.98 -25.23 15.05
CA HIS A 153 -15.83 -23.78 15.17
C HIS A 153 -14.46 -23.38 14.60
N VAL A 154 -14.42 -22.29 13.85
CA VAL A 154 -13.18 -21.75 13.27
C VAL A 154 -13.21 -20.22 13.29
N TRP A 155 -12.03 -19.60 13.27
CA TRP A 155 -11.89 -18.17 13.09
C TRP A 155 -11.72 -17.87 11.60
N LEU A 156 -12.68 -17.17 10.99
CA LEU A 156 -12.58 -16.81 9.58
C LEU A 156 -11.35 -15.95 9.35
N ARG A 157 -10.50 -16.37 8.42
CA ARG A 157 -9.26 -15.70 8.02
C ARG A 157 -9.03 -15.92 6.54
N LYS A 158 -8.11 -15.15 5.94
CA LYS A 158 -7.77 -15.28 4.51
C LYS A 158 -7.33 -16.73 4.21
N GLY A 159 -7.96 -17.33 3.20
CA GLY A 159 -7.72 -18.74 2.83
C GLY A 159 -8.63 -19.76 3.52
N LEU A 160 -9.68 -19.35 4.25
CA LEU A 160 -10.72 -20.28 4.76
C LEU A 160 -12.00 -20.31 3.94
N ILE A 161 -11.97 -19.74 2.74
CA ILE A 161 -13.08 -19.77 1.79
C ILE A 161 -12.50 -20.18 0.45
N ASP A 162 -13.12 -21.16 -0.20
CA ASP A 162 -12.83 -21.50 -1.59
C ASP A 162 -13.53 -20.51 -2.52
N PRO A 163 -12.79 -19.64 -3.23
CA PRO A 163 -13.38 -18.64 -4.10
C PRO A 163 -14.21 -19.26 -5.24
N LYS A 164 -13.94 -20.52 -5.63
CA LYS A 164 -14.73 -21.20 -6.67
C LYS A 164 -16.11 -21.61 -6.18
N ILE A 165 -16.28 -21.78 -4.87
CA ILE A 165 -17.50 -22.31 -4.25
C ILE A 165 -18.38 -21.22 -3.69
N VAL A 166 -17.84 -20.07 -3.29
CA VAL A 166 -18.60 -19.00 -2.63
C VAL A 166 -19.89 -18.62 -3.40
N HIS A 167 -19.86 -18.70 -4.74
CA HIS A 167 -20.98 -18.36 -5.62
C HIS A 167 -22.11 -19.39 -5.69
N VAL A 168 -22.00 -20.56 -5.03
CA VAL A 168 -23.13 -21.50 -4.91
C VAL A 168 -24.31 -20.87 -4.19
N LEU A 169 -24.08 -19.86 -3.35
CA LEU A 169 -25.10 -19.02 -2.74
C LEU A 169 -24.93 -17.57 -3.25
N PRO A 170 -25.97 -16.92 -3.79
CA PRO A 170 -25.89 -15.51 -4.19
C PRO A 170 -25.52 -14.58 -3.03
N LYS A 171 -24.79 -13.49 -3.31
CA LYS A 171 -24.30 -12.53 -2.29
C LYS A 171 -25.44 -11.94 -1.45
N GLU A 172 -26.57 -11.61 -2.07
CA GLU A 172 -27.73 -11.03 -1.37
C GLU A 172 -28.31 -12.02 -0.36
N LYS A 173 -28.34 -13.31 -0.71
CA LYS A 173 -28.78 -14.37 0.20
C LYS A 173 -27.76 -14.62 1.31
N ALA A 174 -26.47 -14.59 1.00
CA ALA A 174 -25.40 -14.69 1.99
C ALA A 174 -25.47 -13.55 3.03
N LEU A 175 -25.68 -12.31 2.58
CA LEU A 175 -25.88 -11.14 3.45
C LEU A 175 -27.18 -11.23 4.26
N HIS A 176 -28.29 -11.56 3.59
CA HIS A 176 -29.60 -11.64 4.24
C HIS A 176 -29.65 -12.71 5.34
N TYR A 177 -29.06 -13.87 5.08
CA TYR A 177 -28.99 -14.97 6.04
C TYR A 177 -27.78 -14.89 6.98
N GLN A 178 -26.85 -13.96 6.76
CA GLN A 178 -25.59 -13.81 7.50
C GLN A 178 -24.78 -15.11 7.56
N VAL A 179 -24.59 -15.74 6.40
CA VAL A 179 -23.83 -16.98 6.24
C VAL A 179 -22.92 -16.90 5.04
N ILE A 180 -21.86 -17.70 5.02
CA ILE A 180 -20.94 -17.74 3.87
C ILE A 180 -20.55 -19.19 3.50
N PRO A 181 -20.73 -19.60 2.23
CA PRO A 181 -20.24 -20.89 1.74
C PRO A 181 -18.71 -20.94 1.84
N MET A 182 -18.16 -21.99 2.45
CA MET A 182 -16.70 -22.13 2.63
C MET A 182 -16.10 -23.13 1.64
N PHE A 183 -16.60 -24.37 1.63
CA PHE A 183 -16.06 -25.49 0.84
C PHE A 183 -17.17 -26.50 0.52
N VAL A 184 -17.04 -27.24 -0.57
CA VAL A 184 -17.94 -28.36 -0.90
C VAL A 184 -17.14 -29.65 -1.03
N VAL A 185 -17.51 -30.67 -0.26
CA VAL A 185 -16.86 -31.98 -0.27
C VAL A 185 -17.94 -33.05 -0.18
N LYS A 186 -17.93 -34.07 -1.04
CA LYS A 186 -18.89 -35.19 -1.09
C LYS A 186 -20.34 -34.71 -1.07
N ASN A 187 -20.63 -33.66 -1.85
CA ASN A 187 -21.95 -33.03 -1.93
C ASN A 187 -22.43 -32.41 -0.59
N VAL A 188 -21.50 -32.12 0.32
CA VAL A 188 -21.73 -31.42 1.59
C VAL A 188 -21.07 -30.05 1.53
N LEU A 189 -21.87 -28.99 1.69
CA LEU A 189 -21.45 -27.62 1.81
C LEU A 189 -21.10 -27.29 3.28
N ALA A 190 -19.83 -27.01 3.55
CA ALA A 190 -19.43 -26.36 4.79
C ALA A 190 -19.86 -24.89 4.74
N LEU A 191 -20.75 -24.50 5.67
CA LEU A 191 -21.38 -23.18 5.70
C LEU A 191 -21.04 -22.48 7.01
N ALA A 192 -20.33 -21.36 6.95
CA ALA A 192 -20.06 -20.55 8.13
C ALA A 192 -21.33 -19.80 8.56
N THR A 193 -21.63 -19.85 9.86
CA THR A 193 -22.80 -19.22 10.48
C THR A 193 -22.48 -18.77 11.91
N SER A 194 -23.13 -17.69 12.36
CA SER A 194 -23.10 -17.25 13.76
C SER A 194 -24.22 -17.88 14.60
N ASP A 195 -25.27 -18.40 13.96
CA ASP A 195 -26.43 -19.02 14.61
C ASP A 195 -26.61 -20.48 14.16
N PRO A 196 -26.10 -21.46 14.93
CA PRO A 196 -26.25 -22.87 14.60
C PRO A 196 -27.68 -23.40 14.78
N TYR A 197 -28.62 -22.62 15.32
CA TYR A 197 -30.03 -23.00 15.50
C TYR A 197 -30.95 -22.51 14.38
N ALA A 198 -30.43 -21.80 13.39
CA ALA A 198 -31.17 -21.31 12.24
C ALA A 198 -31.48 -22.43 11.21
N PHE A 199 -32.12 -23.52 11.66
CA PHE A 199 -32.40 -24.71 10.84
C PHE A 199 -33.18 -24.38 9.56
N PHE A 200 -34.10 -23.42 9.63
CA PHE A 200 -34.86 -22.95 8.48
C PHE A 200 -33.94 -22.40 7.37
N ILE A 201 -32.92 -21.62 7.74
CA ILE A 201 -31.93 -21.08 6.80
C ILE A 201 -31.16 -22.21 6.13
N PHE A 202 -30.72 -23.22 6.90
CA PHE A 202 -29.99 -24.35 6.35
C PHE A 202 -30.84 -25.18 5.38
N ASP A 203 -32.13 -25.36 5.67
CA ASP A 203 -33.08 -26.04 4.77
C ASP A 203 -33.33 -25.24 3.48
N GLU A 204 -33.42 -23.91 3.56
CA GLU A 204 -33.52 -23.06 2.36
C GLU A 204 -32.27 -23.13 1.50
N ILE A 205 -31.08 -23.05 2.11
CA ILE A 205 -29.80 -23.13 1.38
C ILE A 205 -29.64 -24.53 0.77
N LYS A 206 -30.03 -25.58 1.47
CA LYS A 206 -30.05 -26.95 0.94
C LYS A 206 -30.94 -27.07 -0.30
N LYS A 207 -32.12 -26.45 -0.31
CA LYS A 207 -33.02 -26.41 -1.48
C LYS A 207 -32.45 -25.59 -2.63
N LEU A 208 -31.82 -24.45 -2.34
CA LEU A 208 -31.24 -23.55 -3.34
C LEU A 208 -30.03 -24.18 -4.03
N THR A 209 -29.18 -24.86 -3.26
CA THR A 209 -27.89 -25.39 -3.75
C THR A 209 -27.95 -26.86 -4.18
N ASN A 210 -28.99 -27.61 -3.78
CA ASN A 210 -29.04 -29.07 -3.85
C ASN A 210 -27.88 -29.79 -3.10
N LEU A 211 -27.21 -29.09 -2.19
CA LEU A 211 -26.11 -29.62 -1.38
C LEU A 211 -26.60 -29.90 0.05
N SER A 212 -26.04 -30.92 0.69
CA SER A 212 -26.25 -31.09 2.13
C SER A 212 -25.49 -29.99 2.88
N VAL A 213 -26.12 -29.32 3.85
CA VAL A 213 -25.47 -28.22 4.58
C VAL A 213 -24.89 -28.75 5.88
N GLN A 214 -23.61 -28.45 6.12
CA GLN A 214 -22.93 -28.64 7.40
C GLN A 214 -22.57 -27.27 7.97
N PRO A 215 -23.17 -26.85 9.09
CA PRO A 215 -22.83 -25.58 9.71
C PRO A 215 -21.41 -25.63 10.30
N VAL A 216 -20.76 -24.48 10.31
CA VAL A 216 -19.48 -24.20 10.97
C VAL A 216 -19.66 -22.90 11.75
N ILE A 217 -19.41 -22.91 13.06
CA ILE A 217 -19.65 -21.75 13.91
C ILE A 217 -18.48 -20.76 13.75
N CYS A 218 -18.80 -19.54 13.33
CA CYS A 218 -17.87 -18.42 13.21
C CYS A 218 -18.47 -17.18 13.91
N ARG A 219 -17.69 -16.10 14.10
CA ARG A 219 -18.26 -14.83 14.60
C ARG A 219 -19.12 -14.20 13.50
N GLY A 220 -20.23 -13.58 13.91
CA GLY A 220 -21.07 -12.81 12.99
C GLY A 220 -20.32 -11.66 12.31
N GLU A 221 -19.49 -10.95 13.07
CA GLU A 221 -18.62 -9.88 12.56
C GLU A 221 -17.68 -10.38 11.47
N ASP A 222 -16.96 -11.48 11.72
CA ASP A 222 -16.04 -12.05 10.73
C ASP A 222 -16.78 -12.51 9.45
N ILE A 223 -18.00 -13.04 9.57
CA ILE A 223 -18.82 -13.44 8.41
C ILE A 223 -19.20 -12.21 7.58
N LEU A 224 -19.69 -11.15 8.24
CA LEU A 224 -20.10 -9.92 7.58
C LEU A 224 -18.92 -9.20 6.90
N GLU A 225 -17.73 -9.24 7.49
CA GLU A 225 -16.50 -8.71 6.89
C GLU A 225 -16.00 -9.57 5.72
N ALA A 226 -16.18 -10.89 5.81
CA ALA A 226 -15.71 -11.84 4.79
C ALA A 226 -16.59 -11.87 3.54
N ILE A 227 -17.91 -11.68 3.66
CA ILE A 227 -18.84 -11.72 2.50
C ILE A 227 -18.42 -10.73 1.40
N PRO A 228 -18.19 -9.43 1.65
CA PRO A 228 -17.77 -8.50 0.60
C PRO A 228 -16.45 -8.87 -0.05
N GLN A 229 -15.55 -9.56 0.66
CA GLN A 229 -14.21 -9.95 0.18
C GLN A 229 -14.24 -11.25 -0.63
N ALA A 230 -15.07 -12.20 -0.23
CA ALA A 230 -15.11 -13.52 -0.85
C ALA A 230 -15.80 -13.52 -2.21
N TYR A 231 -16.79 -12.65 -2.42
CA TYR A 231 -17.53 -12.53 -3.69
C TYR A 231 -16.82 -11.64 -4.75
N GLN A 232 -15.51 -11.41 -4.63
CA GLN A 232 -14.75 -10.44 -5.43
C GLN A 232 -14.07 -11.00 -6.71
N GLU A 233 -14.71 -11.89 -7.47
CA GLU A 233 -14.26 -12.17 -8.85
C GLU A 233 -15.36 -12.02 -9.90
N ASN A 234 -14.96 -11.39 -11.01
CA ASN A 234 -15.80 -10.70 -12.01
C ASN A 234 -16.66 -9.60 -11.40
N VAL A 235 -15.97 -8.53 -10.96
CA VAL A 235 -16.59 -7.24 -10.69
C VAL A 235 -17.34 -6.78 -11.95
N SER A 236 -18.61 -7.15 -12.03
CA SER A 236 -19.57 -6.49 -12.89
C SER A 236 -19.69 -5.05 -12.41
N ILE A 237 -19.79 -4.14 -13.38
CA ILE A 237 -19.96 -2.71 -13.15
C ILE A 237 -21.20 -2.46 -12.27
N ASP A 238 -22.17 -3.39 -12.25
CA ASP A 238 -23.42 -3.31 -11.48
C ASP A 238 -23.24 -3.55 -9.97
N ASP A 239 -22.37 -4.47 -9.54
CA ASP A 239 -22.24 -4.81 -8.10
C ASP A 239 -21.41 -3.81 -7.31
N LEU A 240 -20.61 -3.02 -8.02
CA LEU A 240 -19.93 -1.87 -7.44
C LEU A 240 -20.92 -0.73 -7.17
N MET A 241 -21.96 -0.57 -7.99
CA MET A 241 -22.88 0.57 -7.88
C MET A 241 -23.73 0.55 -6.61
N THR A 242 -24.01 -0.63 -6.03
CA THR A 242 -24.83 -0.74 -4.81
C THR A 242 -24.13 -0.28 -3.53
N ASP A 243 -22.80 -0.28 -3.48
CA ASP A 243 -22.01 0.30 -2.38
C ASP A 243 -21.55 1.76 -2.67
N PHE A 244 -21.91 2.33 -3.83
CA PHE A 244 -21.38 3.61 -4.33
C PHE A 244 -22.34 4.78 -4.36
N ASP A 245 -23.59 4.62 -3.90
CA ASP A 245 -24.57 5.73 -3.87
C ASP A 245 -24.22 6.85 -2.89
N ASP A 246 -23.25 6.67 -1.97
CA ASP A 246 -22.95 7.67 -0.93
C ASP A 246 -21.59 8.39 -1.07
N SER A 247 -20.83 8.17 -2.16
CA SER A 247 -19.55 8.89 -2.39
C SER A 247 -19.30 9.27 -3.85
N GLY A 248 -20.22 10.03 -4.44
CA GLY A 248 -20.10 10.58 -5.80
C GLY A 248 -18.82 11.40 -6.01
N ILE A 249 -18.14 11.19 -7.14
CA ILE A 249 -17.13 12.12 -7.65
C ILE A 249 -17.84 13.22 -8.42
N ASP A 250 -17.83 14.43 -7.88
CA ASP A 250 -18.31 15.59 -8.62
C ASP A 250 -17.18 16.25 -9.39
N VAL A 251 -17.34 16.34 -10.71
CA VAL A 251 -16.46 17.15 -11.56
C VAL A 251 -16.84 18.62 -11.37
N VAL A 252 -15.89 19.43 -10.91
CA VAL A 252 -16.14 20.87 -10.73
C VAL A 252 -16.20 21.52 -12.10
N LYS A 253 -17.40 21.90 -12.56
CA LYS A 253 -17.57 22.66 -13.81
C LYS A 253 -17.03 24.09 -13.59
N THR A 254 -15.96 24.45 -14.30
CA THR A 254 -15.47 25.84 -14.35
C THR A 254 -16.55 26.73 -15.00
N ARG A 255 -16.63 28.00 -14.58
CA ARG A 255 -17.76 28.93 -14.83
C ARG A 255 -17.90 29.44 -16.29
N SER A 256 -17.34 28.74 -17.27
CA SER A 256 -17.44 29.05 -18.69
C SER A 256 -17.99 27.82 -19.41
N GLU A 257 -18.95 28.04 -20.31
CA GLU A 257 -19.51 27.09 -21.29
C GLU A 257 -20.80 26.35 -20.90
N ARG A 258 -21.92 27.05 -21.12
CA ARG A 258 -23.27 26.49 -21.30
C ARG A 258 -23.51 25.88 -22.70
N ALA A 259 -22.47 25.71 -23.52
CA ALA A 259 -22.63 25.32 -24.94
C ALA A 259 -22.37 23.83 -25.24
N ILE A 260 -21.97 23.02 -24.25
CA ILE A 260 -21.69 21.57 -24.41
C ILE A 260 -22.78 20.70 -23.73
N SER A 261 -23.86 21.33 -23.26
CA SER A 261 -24.95 20.69 -22.48
C SER A 261 -25.63 19.55 -23.24
N GLU A 262 -25.82 19.68 -24.55
CA GLU A 262 -26.69 18.79 -25.32
C GLU A 262 -26.06 17.42 -25.65
N ILE A 263 -24.73 17.28 -25.57
CA ILE A 263 -24.05 15.98 -25.75
C ILE A 263 -23.77 15.31 -24.39
N ALA A 264 -23.69 16.08 -23.30
CA ALA A 264 -23.42 15.59 -21.95
C ALA A 264 -24.67 15.06 -21.24
N GLU A 265 -25.87 15.55 -21.59
CA GLU A 265 -27.14 15.15 -20.96
C GLU A 265 -27.65 13.76 -21.42
N MET A 266 -27.06 13.15 -22.45
CA MET A 266 -27.41 11.78 -22.88
C MET A 266 -26.60 10.69 -22.14
N ALA A 267 -25.74 11.04 -21.18
CA ALA A 267 -24.75 10.15 -20.61
C ALA A 267 -24.83 9.98 -19.08
N GLU A 268 -26.02 10.12 -18.48
CA GLU A 268 -26.25 9.55 -17.15
C GLU A 268 -26.43 8.03 -17.30
N GLY A 269 -25.51 7.25 -16.71
CA GLY A 269 -25.58 5.77 -16.70
C GLY A 269 -24.60 5.01 -17.60
N SER A 270 -23.59 5.64 -18.20
CA SER A 270 -22.62 4.92 -19.05
C SER A 270 -21.60 4.10 -18.22
N PRO A 271 -21.42 2.79 -18.50
CA PRO A 271 -20.39 1.94 -17.89
C PRO A 271 -18.96 2.54 -17.94
N VAL A 272 -18.69 3.38 -18.93
CA VAL A 272 -17.41 4.08 -19.12
C VAL A 272 -17.18 5.15 -18.05
N ILE A 273 -18.22 5.90 -17.67
CA ILE A 273 -18.11 6.93 -16.63
C ILE A 273 -17.81 6.27 -15.29
N ASN A 274 -18.50 5.17 -14.99
CA ASN A 274 -18.28 4.40 -13.78
C ASN A 274 -16.87 3.82 -13.73
N LEU A 275 -16.37 3.29 -14.84
CA LEU A 275 -14.99 2.80 -14.94
C LEU A 275 -13.97 3.91 -14.68
N VAL A 276 -14.13 5.08 -15.31
CA VAL A 276 -13.23 6.23 -15.08
C VAL A 276 -13.29 6.68 -13.62
N ASN A 277 -14.48 6.82 -13.06
CA ASN A 277 -14.67 7.20 -11.66
C ASN A 277 -14.02 6.19 -10.70
N MET A 278 -14.19 4.89 -10.94
CA MET A 278 -13.56 3.84 -10.15
C MET A 278 -12.04 3.93 -10.20
N ILE A 279 -11.45 4.08 -11.39
CA ILE A 279 -9.99 4.24 -11.57
C ILE A 279 -9.48 5.45 -10.77
N LEU A 280 -10.18 6.59 -10.86
CA LEU A 280 -9.83 7.81 -10.14
C LEU A 280 -9.94 7.64 -8.61
N LEU A 281 -11.08 7.13 -8.12
CA LEU A 281 -11.30 6.88 -6.70
C LEU A 281 -10.28 5.91 -6.13
N LYS A 282 -9.98 4.83 -6.86
CA LYS A 282 -9.00 3.83 -6.45
C LYS A 282 -7.63 4.46 -6.30
N GLY A 283 -7.16 5.19 -7.33
CA GLY A 283 -5.88 5.90 -7.28
C GLY A 283 -5.80 6.91 -6.13
N ILE A 284 -6.88 7.66 -5.87
CA ILE A 284 -6.93 8.68 -4.80
C ILE A 284 -6.98 8.04 -3.41
N ARG A 285 -7.83 7.03 -3.19
CA ARG A 285 -7.95 6.31 -1.90
C ARG A 285 -6.64 5.60 -1.54
N ASP A 286 -5.97 5.04 -2.54
CA ASP A 286 -4.69 4.34 -2.36
C ASP A 286 -3.48 5.27 -2.23
N ASN A 287 -3.70 6.60 -2.26
CA ASN A 287 -2.64 7.62 -2.22
C ASN A 287 -1.60 7.47 -3.35
N ALA A 288 -2.05 7.08 -4.55
CA ALA A 288 -1.18 7.00 -5.71
C ALA A 288 -0.70 8.40 -6.13
N SER A 289 0.52 8.49 -6.67
CA SER A 289 1.06 9.72 -7.27
C SER A 289 0.62 9.88 -8.73
N ASP A 290 0.52 8.78 -9.45
CA ASP A 290 0.20 8.78 -10.88
C ASP A 290 -0.72 7.58 -11.21
N ILE A 291 -1.68 7.79 -12.10
CA ILE A 291 -2.50 6.76 -12.73
C ILE A 291 -2.06 6.66 -14.19
N HIS A 292 -1.72 5.46 -14.63
CA HIS A 292 -1.29 5.14 -15.99
C HIS A 292 -2.38 4.32 -16.68
N ILE A 293 -2.83 4.77 -17.85
CA ILE A 293 -3.82 4.10 -18.69
C ILE A 293 -3.14 3.82 -20.03
N GLU A 294 -2.85 2.55 -20.29
CA GLU A 294 -1.94 2.12 -21.35
C GLU A 294 -2.65 1.07 -22.22
N PRO A 295 -2.98 1.38 -23.48
CA PRO A 295 -3.48 0.37 -24.40
C PRO A 295 -2.36 -0.63 -24.71
N GLN A 296 -2.70 -1.91 -24.72
CA GLN A 296 -1.89 -3.01 -25.26
C GLN A 296 -2.62 -3.60 -26.47
N GLU A 297 -2.04 -4.62 -27.09
CA GLU A 297 -2.63 -5.31 -28.24
C GLU A 297 -4.03 -5.90 -27.90
N ASP A 298 -4.14 -6.65 -26.80
CA ASP A 298 -5.37 -7.39 -26.45
C ASP A 298 -6.13 -6.83 -25.23
N ASN A 299 -5.55 -5.91 -24.48
CA ASN A 299 -6.16 -5.39 -23.25
C ASN A 299 -5.83 -3.92 -22.97
N LEU A 300 -6.65 -3.31 -22.12
CA LEU A 300 -6.38 -2.01 -21.53
C LEU A 300 -5.73 -2.21 -20.16
N ARG A 301 -4.45 -1.89 -20.07
CA ARG A 301 -3.68 -1.99 -18.83
C ARG A 301 -3.80 -0.69 -18.04
N VAL A 302 -4.29 -0.79 -16.81
CA VAL A 302 -4.32 0.34 -15.87
C VAL A 302 -3.33 0.07 -14.73
N ARG A 303 -2.46 1.03 -14.44
CA ARG A 303 -1.50 0.94 -13.33
C ARG A 303 -1.57 2.18 -12.45
N VAL A 304 -1.36 2.03 -11.17
CA VAL A 304 -1.23 3.14 -10.23
C VAL A 304 0.17 3.15 -9.64
N ARG A 305 0.76 4.33 -9.48
CA ARG A 305 2.06 4.49 -8.83
C ARG A 305 1.84 4.78 -7.36
N ILE A 306 2.14 3.83 -6.49
CA ILE A 306 2.06 3.99 -5.03
C ILE A 306 3.48 3.90 -4.48
N ASP A 307 3.88 4.90 -3.71
CA ASP A 307 5.22 5.00 -3.12
C ASP A 307 6.39 4.75 -4.09
N GLY A 308 6.21 5.19 -5.34
CA GLY A 308 7.20 5.10 -6.40
C GLY A 308 7.14 3.82 -7.25
N ILE A 309 6.37 2.81 -6.84
CA ILE A 309 6.21 1.52 -7.55
C ILE A 309 4.89 1.48 -8.32
N LEU A 310 4.91 0.88 -9.51
CA LEU A 310 3.73 0.68 -10.33
C LEU A 310 3.04 -0.64 -9.96
N TYR A 311 1.79 -0.54 -9.55
CA TYR A 311 0.89 -1.66 -9.30
C TYR A 311 -0.13 -1.75 -10.42
N ALA A 312 -0.35 -2.94 -10.97
CA ALA A 312 -1.40 -3.16 -11.96
C ALA A 312 -2.75 -3.32 -11.27
N LEU A 313 -3.76 -2.62 -11.79
CA LEU A 313 -5.16 -2.92 -11.50
C LEU A 313 -5.62 -4.06 -12.42
N ALA A 314 -6.81 -4.61 -12.14
CA ALA A 314 -7.41 -5.64 -12.98
C ALA A 314 -7.47 -5.16 -14.45
N PRO A 315 -6.95 -5.97 -15.41
CA PRO A 315 -6.93 -5.59 -16.81
C PRO A 315 -8.35 -5.40 -17.33
N GLN A 316 -8.55 -4.39 -18.16
CA GLN A 316 -9.84 -4.06 -18.76
C GLN A 316 -9.86 -4.48 -20.23
N LYS A 317 -11.05 -4.66 -20.81
CA LYS A 317 -11.18 -4.92 -22.24
C LYS A 317 -10.70 -3.72 -23.04
N ILE A 318 -9.95 -3.97 -24.12
CA ILE A 318 -9.40 -2.91 -24.98
C ILE A 318 -10.51 -2.06 -25.61
N ASP A 319 -11.71 -2.61 -25.81
CA ASP A 319 -12.90 -1.92 -26.33
C ASP A 319 -13.28 -0.66 -25.53
N PHE A 320 -12.96 -0.62 -24.23
CA PHE A 320 -13.22 0.55 -23.39
C PHE A 320 -12.25 1.70 -23.64
N HIS A 321 -11.07 1.43 -24.22
CA HIS A 321 -9.99 2.43 -24.34
C HIS A 321 -10.43 3.71 -25.05
N PRO A 322 -11.05 3.70 -26.25
CA PRO A 322 -11.44 4.93 -26.94
C PRO A 322 -12.42 5.79 -26.13
N ALA A 323 -13.33 5.14 -25.41
CA ALA A 323 -14.34 5.83 -24.60
C ALA A 323 -13.73 6.40 -23.30
N VAL A 324 -12.83 5.67 -22.65
CA VAL A 324 -12.07 6.14 -21.47
C VAL A 324 -11.23 7.37 -21.83
N ILE A 325 -10.47 7.32 -22.94
CA ILE A 325 -9.66 8.47 -23.38
C ILE A 325 -10.55 9.68 -23.70
N SER A 326 -11.65 9.47 -24.42
CA SER A 326 -12.61 10.53 -24.76
C SER A 326 -13.16 11.20 -23.49
N ARG A 327 -13.60 10.41 -22.51
CA ARG A 327 -14.12 10.92 -21.23
C ARG A 327 -13.08 11.76 -20.49
N LEU A 328 -11.84 11.28 -20.39
CA LEU A 328 -10.78 12.01 -19.71
C LEU A 328 -10.40 13.30 -20.45
N LYS A 329 -10.39 13.31 -21.79
CA LYS A 329 -10.19 14.52 -22.59
C LYS A 329 -11.31 15.54 -22.39
N VAL A 330 -12.57 15.11 -22.33
CA VAL A 330 -13.71 15.99 -21.98
C VAL A 330 -13.51 16.60 -20.58
N MET A 331 -13.15 15.78 -19.60
CA MET A 331 -12.90 16.25 -18.23
C MET A 331 -11.74 17.26 -18.14
N ALA A 332 -10.78 17.19 -19.07
CA ALA A 332 -9.62 18.08 -19.15
C ALA A 332 -9.80 19.27 -20.12
N ASN A 333 -10.98 19.41 -20.74
CA ASN A 333 -11.27 20.39 -21.80
C ASN A 333 -10.29 20.31 -23.00
N LEU A 334 -10.03 19.10 -23.50
CA LEU A 334 -9.10 18.81 -24.59
C LEU A 334 -9.81 18.37 -25.87
N ASN A 335 -9.10 18.46 -27.00
CA ASN A 335 -9.66 18.07 -28.29
C ASN A 335 -9.73 16.54 -28.43
N ILE A 336 -10.95 16.01 -28.42
CA ILE A 336 -11.26 14.57 -28.52
C ILE A 336 -10.90 13.99 -29.90
N ALA A 337 -11.06 14.80 -30.95
CA ALA A 337 -10.84 14.39 -32.33
C ALA A 337 -9.34 14.27 -32.67
N GLU A 338 -8.50 15.09 -32.03
CA GLU A 338 -7.05 14.99 -32.19
C GLU A 338 -6.48 13.86 -31.33
N ARG A 339 -5.85 12.87 -31.97
CA ARG A 339 -5.26 11.69 -31.32
C ARG A 339 -3.81 11.43 -31.74
N ARG A 340 -3.26 12.27 -32.62
CA ARG A 340 -1.93 12.12 -33.24
C ARG A 340 -0.88 13.00 -32.59
N LEU A 341 -1.29 13.96 -31.76
CA LEU A 341 -0.42 14.88 -31.04
C LEU A 341 -0.58 14.68 -29.53
N PRO A 342 0.50 14.82 -28.74
CA PRO A 342 0.40 14.90 -27.30
C PRO A 342 -0.51 16.05 -26.85
N GLN A 343 -1.26 15.85 -25.77
CA GLN A 343 -2.10 16.89 -25.19
C GLN A 343 -1.97 16.90 -23.66
N ASP A 344 -1.83 18.08 -23.08
CA ASP A 344 -1.75 18.27 -21.64
C ASP A 344 -2.94 19.12 -21.15
N GLY A 345 -3.49 18.75 -20.00
CA GLY A 345 -4.65 19.42 -19.42
C GLY A 345 -4.68 19.31 -17.91
N ARG A 346 -5.74 19.87 -17.31
CA ARG A 346 -6.01 19.77 -15.87
C ARG A 346 -7.45 19.34 -15.67
N ILE A 347 -7.67 18.46 -14.70
CA ILE A 347 -8.98 17.99 -14.29
C ILE A 347 -9.11 18.31 -12.80
N GLN A 348 -10.25 18.86 -12.39
CA GLN A 348 -10.55 19.09 -10.98
C GLN A 348 -11.71 18.19 -10.56
N VAL A 349 -11.48 17.34 -9.56
CA VAL A 349 -12.47 16.40 -9.04
C VAL A 349 -12.67 16.60 -7.55
N THR A 350 -13.90 16.38 -7.08
CA THR A 350 -14.21 16.38 -5.64
C THR A 350 -14.41 14.95 -5.17
N VAL A 351 -13.65 14.52 -4.16
CA VAL A 351 -13.73 13.18 -3.56
C VAL A 351 -13.86 13.32 -2.05
N ALA A 352 -14.94 12.81 -1.47
CA ALA A 352 -15.21 12.89 -0.02
C ALA A 352 -15.06 14.32 0.54
N GLY A 353 -15.62 15.32 -0.17
CA GLY A 353 -15.55 16.74 0.18
C GLY A 353 -14.17 17.38 0.02
N ARG A 354 -13.21 16.71 -0.64
CA ARG A 354 -11.87 17.24 -0.92
C ARG A 354 -11.71 17.50 -2.40
N ILE A 355 -11.22 18.68 -2.73
CA ILE A 355 -10.84 19.04 -4.09
C ILE A 355 -9.46 18.45 -4.38
N ILE A 356 -9.40 17.62 -5.43
CA ILE A 356 -8.17 17.01 -5.94
C ILE A 356 -7.96 17.52 -7.36
N ASP A 357 -6.76 18.03 -7.63
CA ASP A 357 -6.36 18.40 -8.99
C ASP A 357 -5.62 17.23 -9.63
N LEU A 358 -5.93 16.93 -10.88
CA LEU A 358 -5.24 15.95 -11.69
C LEU A 358 -4.59 16.66 -12.87
N ARG A 359 -3.30 16.45 -13.08
CA ARG A 359 -2.63 16.85 -14.32
C ARG A 359 -2.79 15.74 -15.34
N PHE A 360 -3.45 16.03 -16.44
CA PHE A 360 -3.66 15.12 -17.55
C PHE A 360 -2.52 15.28 -18.56
N SER A 361 -2.00 14.16 -19.05
CA SER A 361 -1.11 14.13 -20.22
C SER A 361 -1.45 12.92 -21.09
N SER A 362 -1.67 13.13 -22.39
CA SER A 362 -1.84 12.07 -23.38
C SER A 362 -0.68 12.06 -24.38
N MET A 363 -0.29 10.87 -24.83
CA MET A 363 0.72 10.68 -25.85
C MET A 363 0.27 9.58 -26.83
N PRO A 364 0.36 9.81 -28.16
CA PRO A 364 0.04 8.79 -29.15
C PRO A 364 0.98 7.59 -29.03
N GLY A 365 0.45 6.38 -29.23
CA GLY A 365 1.20 5.13 -29.22
C GLY A 365 0.69 4.16 -30.29
N VAL A 366 1.37 3.03 -30.45
CA VAL A 366 1.08 2.03 -31.51
C VAL A 366 -0.35 1.47 -31.41
N HIS A 367 -0.82 1.18 -30.19
CA HIS A 367 -2.15 0.62 -29.92
C HIS A 367 -3.19 1.68 -29.52
N GLY A 368 -2.86 2.96 -29.67
CA GLY A 368 -3.70 4.08 -29.24
C GLY A 368 -3.00 5.00 -28.24
N GLU A 369 -3.73 6.01 -27.76
CA GLU A 369 -3.19 7.01 -26.84
C GLU A 369 -2.94 6.44 -25.44
N LYS A 370 -1.71 6.63 -24.94
CA LYS A 370 -1.38 6.44 -23.54
C LYS A 370 -1.77 7.69 -22.77
N VAL A 371 -2.44 7.54 -21.63
CA VAL A 371 -2.76 8.65 -20.73
C VAL A 371 -2.10 8.44 -19.37
N VAL A 372 -1.59 9.53 -18.81
CA VAL A 372 -1.10 9.59 -17.44
C VAL A 372 -1.83 10.72 -16.72
N LEU A 373 -2.38 10.41 -15.55
CA LEU A 373 -2.98 11.38 -14.64
C LEU A 373 -2.10 11.49 -13.40
N ARG A 374 -1.49 12.65 -13.16
CA ARG A 374 -0.77 12.91 -11.90
C ARG A 374 -1.73 13.48 -10.87
N ILE A 375 -1.82 12.83 -9.71
CA ILE A 375 -2.70 13.24 -8.62
C ILE A 375 -1.98 14.30 -7.77
N LEU A 376 -2.60 15.47 -7.65
CA LEU A 376 -2.12 16.59 -6.84
C LEU A 376 -3.13 16.85 -5.70
N ASP A 377 -2.85 16.29 -4.53
CA ASP A 377 -3.65 16.48 -3.31
C ASP A 377 -3.11 17.67 -2.51
N ARG A 378 -3.76 18.85 -2.64
CA ARG A 378 -3.34 20.10 -1.98
C ARG A 378 -3.30 19.99 -0.45
N LYS A 379 -4.18 19.18 0.16
CA LYS A 379 -4.25 19.05 1.63
C LYS A 379 -3.14 18.17 2.20
N LYS A 380 -2.53 17.30 1.39
CA LYS A 380 -1.44 16.41 1.80
C LYS A 380 -0.04 16.99 1.60
N ALA A 381 0.09 18.19 1.06
CA ALA A 381 1.39 18.84 0.98
C ALA A 381 1.99 18.98 2.39
N LEU A 382 2.97 18.14 2.70
CA LEU A 382 3.77 18.23 3.93
C LEU A 382 4.62 19.51 3.82
N LEU A 383 4.06 20.61 4.31
CA LEU A 383 4.71 21.93 4.35
C LEU A 383 5.43 22.22 5.66
N ASP A 384 5.49 21.25 6.57
CA ASP A 384 6.26 21.35 7.81
C ASP A 384 7.62 20.67 7.64
N LEU A 385 8.67 21.47 7.69
CA LEU A 385 10.05 21.01 7.58
C LEU A 385 10.42 20.00 8.68
N ASN A 386 9.80 20.10 9.86
CA ASN A 386 10.02 19.15 10.97
C ASN A 386 9.45 17.75 10.69
N ALA A 387 8.45 17.65 9.81
CA ALA A 387 7.77 16.41 9.47
C ALA A 387 8.41 15.65 8.29
N LEU A 388 9.46 16.20 7.66
CA LEU A 388 10.07 15.61 6.45
C LEU A 388 11.09 14.49 6.73
N GLY A 389 11.33 14.16 7.99
CA GLY A 389 12.18 13.02 8.38
C GLY A 389 13.67 13.34 8.58
N PHE A 390 14.03 14.62 8.70
CA PHE A 390 15.37 15.04 9.08
C PHE A 390 15.80 14.44 10.43
N GLU A 391 17.10 14.17 10.57
CA GLU A 391 17.70 14.02 11.90
C GLU A 391 17.67 15.39 12.63
N PRO A 392 17.40 15.47 13.94
CA PRO A 392 17.34 16.73 14.67
C PRO A 392 18.56 17.64 14.46
N VAL A 393 19.78 17.10 14.54
CA VAL A 393 21.02 17.88 14.37
C VAL A 393 21.12 18.45 12.95
N LEU A 394 20.82 17.64 11.95
CA LEU A 394 20.83 18.05 10.55
C LEU A 394 19.75 19.11 10.25
N LEU A 395 18.57 18.96 10.86
CA LEU A 395 17.46 19.91 10.73
C LEU A 395 17.86 21.28 11.28
N ASP A 396 18.47 21.32 12.46
CA ASP A 396 18.90 22.57 13.08
C ASP A 396 20.02 23.23 12.27
N GLN A 397 20.94 22.44 11.74
CA GLN A 397 21.95 22.92 10.80
C GLN A 397 21.30 23.52 9.54
N PHE A 398 20.36 22.81 8.91
CA PHE A 398 19.67 23.31 7.72
C PHE A 398 18.86 24.59 8.00
N LYS A 399 18.13 24.64 9.11
CA LYS A 399 17.42 25.85 9.57
C LYS A 399 18.37 27.03 9.80
N SER A 400 19.59 26.78 10.31
CA SER A 400 20.58 27.84 10.50
C SER A 400 21.08 28.41 9.16
N LEU A 401 21.23 27.56 8.13
CA LEU A 401 21.64 27.97 6.78
C LEU A 401 20.52 28.77 6.09
N LEU A 402 19.27 28.37 6.25
CA LEU A 402 18.10 29.09 5.73
C LEU A 402 17.91 30.50 6.35
N LYS A 403 18.52 30.78 7.51
CA LYS A 403 18.47 32.09 8.16
C LYS A 403 19.52 33.08 7.65
N LYS A 404 20.46 32.66 6.81
CA LYS A 404 21.45 33.55 6.18
C LYS A 404 20.74 34.65 5.38
N SER A 405 21.33 35.85 5.37
CA SER A 405 20.79 37.00 4.63
C SER A 405 20.92 36.82 3.12
N HIS A 406 22.00 36.20 2.66
CA HIS A 406 22.26 35.97 1.25
C HIS A 406 23.12 34.74 1.02
N GLY A 407 23.10 34.24 -0.22
CA GLY A 407 23.88 33.09 -0.69
C GLY A 407 23.00 32.00 -1.32
N LEU A 408 23.62 30.99 -1.92
CA LEU A 408 22.98 29.94 -2.70
C LEU A 408 22.87 28.63 -1.89
N ILE A 409 21.67 28.07 -1.79
CA ILE A 409 21.41 26.73 -1.23
C ILE A 409 20.83 25.85 -2.32
N LEU A 410 21.47 24.69 -2.54
CA LEU A 410 21.06 23.72 -3.55
C LEU A 410 20.44 22.49 -2.90
N VAL A 411 19.25 22.10 -3.35
CA VAL A 411 18.63 20.82 -3.02
C VAL A 411 18.77 19.89 -4.22
N CYS A 412 19.42 18.76 -4.01
CA CYS A 412 19.88 17.85 -5.05
C CYS A 412 19.18 16.49 -4.98
N GLY A 413 19.06 15.84 -6.12
CA GLY A 413 18.53 14.48 -6.24
C GLY A 413 17.78 14.26 -7.56
N PRO A 414 17.43 13.02 -7.90
CA PRO A 414 16.70 12.69 -9.12
C PRO A 414 15.24 13.15 -9.04
N THR A 415 14.49 12.94 -10.13
CA THR A 415 13.04 13.12 -10.15
C THR A 415 12.37 12.27 -9.07
N GLY A 416 11.41 12.85 -8.35
CA GLY A 416 10.65 12.14 -7.30
C GLY A 416 11.39 11.94 -5.98
N SER A 417 12.56 12.58 -5.77
CA SER A 417 13.31 12.55 -4.51
C SER A 417 12.77 13.48 -3.42
N GLY A 418 11.73 14.28 -3.69
CA GLY A 418 11.11 15.19 -2.72
C GLY A 418 11.71 16.59 -2.64
N LYS A 419 12.56 17.01 -3.60
CA LYS A 419 13.20 18.33 -3.63
C LYS A 419 12.21 19.49 -3.48
N THR A 420 11.16 19.51 -4.31
CA THR A 420 10.14 20.57 -4.28
C THR A 420 9.42 20.60 -2.94
N THR A 421 9.12 19.44 -2.34
CA THR A 421 8.51 19.36 -1.01
C THR A 421 9.40 19.99 0.06
N THR A 422 10.69 19.68 0.05
CA THR A 422 11.66 20.26 0.99
C THR A 422 11.83 21.76 0.79
N LEU A 423 11.91 22.24 -0.46
CA LEU A 423 11.98 23.66 -0.75
C LEU A 423 10.71 24.40 -0.33
N TYR A 424 9.52 23.85 -0.58
CA TYR A 424 8.26 24.47 -0.19
C TYR A 424 8.10 24.53 1.33
N ALA A 425 8.53 23.48 2.05
CA ALA A 425 8.56 23.50 3.52
C ALA A 425 9.55 24.54 4.06
N ALA A 426 10.73 24.67 3.43
CA ALA A 426 11.69 25.72 3.77
C ALA A 426 11.13 27.12 3.50
N LEU A 427 10.49 27.35 2.35
CA LEU A 427 9.83 28.62 2.03
C LEU A 427 8.71 28.94 3.02
N THR A 428 7.92 27.94 3.41
CA THR A 428 6.85 28.10 4.42
C THR A 428 7.42 28.50 5.78
N LEU A 429 8.57 27.93 6.19
CA LEU A 429 9.28 28.33 7.40
C LEU A 429 9.77 29.79 7.34
N LEU A 430 10.17 30.26 6.16
CA LEU A 430 10.70 31.61 5.94
C LEU A 430 9.60 32.64 5.62
N ASN A 431 8.35 32.20 5.47
CA ASN A 431 7.20 33.01 5.09
C ASN A 431 6.70 33.87 6.26
N ILE A 432 7.42 34.96 6.51
CA ILE A 432 7.08 36.00 7.48
C ILE A 432 6.82 37.31 6.74
N THR A 433 6.03 38.20 7.35
CA THR A 433 5.56 39.45 6.69
C THR A 433 6.70 40.38 6.28
N GLU A 434 7.84 40.32 6.97
CA GLU A 434 9.01 41.16 6.72
C GLU A 434 9.86 40.71 5.53
N ARG A 435 9.56 39.56 4.90
CA ARG A 435 10.34 39.01 3.78
C ARG A 435 9.52 38.91 2.51
N ASN A 436 10.06 39.47 1.43
CA ASN A 436 9.52 39.30 0.09
C ASN A 436 10.09 38.03 -0.57
N ILE A 437 9.21 37.06 -0.84
CA ILE A 437 9.58 35.76 -1.41
C ILE A 437 9.02 35.65 -2.83
N ILE A 438 9.92 35.43 -3.80
CA ILE A 438 9.58 35.20 -5.21
C ILE A 438 10.06 33.82 -5.63
N THR A 439 9.18 33.03 -6.25
CA THR A 439 9.54 31.74 -6.87
C THR A 439 9.37 31.78 -8.39
N ILE A 440 10.19 30.99 -9.07
CA ILE A 440 10.18 30.81 -10.53
C ILE A 440 10.21 29.31 -10.80
N GLU A 441 9.15 28.76 -11.39
CA GLU A 441 8.89 27.31 -11.43
C GLU A 441 8.39 26.82 -12.79
N ASP A 442 8.55 25.53 -13.08
CA ASP A 442 8.12 24.89 -14.35
C ASP A 442 7.53 23.48 -14.13
N PRO A 443 6.23 23.33 -13.82
CA PRO A 443 5.26 24.36 -13.46
C PRO A 443 5.23 24.63 -11.93
N VAL A 444 4.35 25.54 -11.50
CA VAL A 444 3.98 25.65 -10.07
C VAL A 444 3.13 24.43 -9.69
N GLU A 445 3.59 23.64 -8.72
CA GLU A 445 2.94 22.39 -8.30
C GLU A 445 1.66 22.66 -7.49
N TYR A 446 1.72 23.60 -6.55
CA TYR A 446 0.55 24.11 -5.82
C TYR A 446 0.83 25.49 -5.23
N GLN A 447 -0.25 26.20 -4.88
CA GLN A 447 -0.17 27.58 -4.42
C GLN A 447 0.20 27.66 -2.94
N LEU A 448 1.29 28.36 -2.64
CA LEU A 448 1.72 28.76 -1.31
C LEU A 448 1.12 30.12 -0.98
N ARG A 449 0.49 30.21 0.19
CA ARG A 449 -0.11 31.46 0.65
C ARG A 449 0.99 32.49 0.95
N ASN A 450 0.77 33.75 0.59
CA ASN A 450 1.68 34.89 0.82
C ASN A 450 3.04 34.80 0.10
N ILE A 451 3.19 33.93 -0.90
CA ILE A 451 4.41 33.82 -1.71
C ILE A 451 4.06 34.15 -3.16
N ASN A 452 4.89 34.97 -3.82
CA ASN A 452 4.72 35.30 -5.23
C ASN A 452 5.33 34.20 -6.11
N GLN A 453 4.48 33.29 -6.61
CA GLN A 453 4.92 32.18 -7.45
C GLN A 453 4.71 32.47 -8.93
N ASN A 454 5.80 32.38 -9.70
CA ASN A 454 5.82 32.67 -11.13
C ASN A 454 6.12 31.40 -11.92
N GLN A 455 5.34 31.13 -12.96
CA GLN A 455 5.52 29.96 -13.80
C GLN A 455 6.21 30.34 -15.11
N THR A 456 7.21 29.58 -15.54
CA THR A 456 7.82 29.73 -16.87
C THR A 456 6.80 29.47 -17.97
N ASN A 457 6.99 30.14 -19.11
CA ASN A 457 6.16 29.95 -20.29
C ASN A 457 7.01 29.98 -21.56
N ALA A 458 7.34 28.80 -22.07
CA ALA A 458 8.15 28.64 -23.27
C ALA A 458 7.50 29.26 -24.51
N ALA A 459 6.16 29.26 -24.61
CA ALA A 459 5.43 29.76 -25.79
C ALA A 459 5.63 31.26 -26.03
N ILE A 460 5.95 32.02 -24.98
CA ILE A 460 6.24 33.47 -25.04
C ILE A 460 7.68 33.79 -24.63
N CYS A 461 8.59 32.81 -24.70
CA CYS A 461 10.02 32.94 -24.35
C CYS A 461 10.29 33.40 -22.90
N LEU A 462 9.37 33.13 -21.98
CA LEU A 462 9.49 33.48 -20.57
C LEU A 462 10.22 32.37 -19.80
N LYS A 463 11.55 32.32 -19.96
CA LYS A 463 12.47 31.32 -19.38
C LYS A 463 12.90 31.69 -17.95
N PHE A 464 13.53 30.74 -17.23
CA PHE A 464 14.09 30.95 -15.90
C PHE A 464 15.01 32.18 -15.82
N SER A 465 16.01 32.29 -16.70
CA SER A 465 16.97 33.40 -16.72
C SER A 465 16.30 34.78 -16.86
N THR A 466 15.29 34.90 -17.72
CA THR A 466 14.49 36.13 -17.89
C THR A 466 13.71 36.50 -16.62
N PHE A 467 13.13 35.51 -15.96
CA PHE A 467 12.39 35.71 -14.72
C PHE A 467 13.31 36.13 -13.57
N ILE A 468 14.47 35.49 -13.40
CA ILE A 468 15.40 35.86 -12.31
C ILE A 468 15.84 37.32 -12.46
N ARG A 469 16.21 37.75 -13.67
CA ARG A 469 16.57 39.16 -13.94
C ARG A 469 15.44 40.13 -13.59
N SER A 470 14.19 39.72 -13.79
CA SER A 470 13.02 40.55 -13.48
C SER A 470 12.70 40.55 -12.00
N ALA A 471 12.82 39.40 -11.33
CA ALA A 471 12.66 39.25 -9.89
C ALA A 471 13.63 40.16 -9.12
N LEU A 472 14.88 40.32 -9.58
CA LEU A 472 15.85 41.24 -8.96
C LEU A 472 15.41 42.72 -8.94
N ARG A 473 14.40 43.10 -9.75
CA ARG A 473 13.79 44.46 -9.74
C ARG A 473 12.48 44.50 -8.97
N GLN A 474 12.16 43.46 -8.21
CA GLN A 474 10.94 43.35 -7.41
C GLN A 474 11.24 43.43 -5.91
N ASP A 475 12.45 43.86 -5.54
CA ASP A 475 12.91 43.96 -4.14
C ASP A 475 12.74 42.65 -3.34
N PRO A 476 13.19 41.48 -3.84
CA PRO A 476 13.04 40.22 -3.11
C PRO A 476 14.10 40.10 -2.00
N ASP A 477 13.77 39.41 -0.91
CA ASP A 477 14.76 38.92 0.05
C ASP A 477 15.19 37.49 -0.31
N ILE A 478 14.23 36.68 -0.79
CA ILE A 478 14.41 35.27 -1.10
C ILE A 478 13.92 35.00 -2.52
N ILE A 479 14.79 34.35 -3.32
CA ILE A 479 14.46 33.90 -4.66
C ILE A 479 14.55 32.37 -4.71
N MET A 480 13.46 31.69 -5.07
CA MET A 480 13.48 30.26 -5.36
C MET A 480 13.43 30.02 -6.87
N VAL A 481 14.45 29.34 -7.40
CA VAL A 481 14.52 28.93 -8.80
C VAL A 481 14.29 27.43 -8.87
N GLY A 482 13.21 26.99 -9.51
CA GLY A 482 12.75 25.60 -9.52
C GLY A 482 13.86 24.60 -9.83
N GLU A 483 14.72 24.92 -10.80
CA GLU A 483 15.95 24.17 -11.09
C GLU A 483 16.95 24.99 -11.91
N ILE A 484 18.23 24.64 -11.79
CA ILE A 484 19.30 25.14 -12.65
C ILE A 484 19.64 24.07 -13.69
N ARG A 485 19.28 24.31 -14.96
CA ARG A 485 19.55 23.37 -16.07
C ARG A 485 20.74 23.78 -16.94
N ASP A 486 21.03 25.07 -16.99
CA ASP A 486 22.00 25.66 -17.90
C ASP A 486 22.89 26.69 -17.21
N ARG A 487 24.00 27.02 -17.88
CA ARG A 487 25.00 27.99 -17.42
C ARG A 487 24.41 29.38 -17.19
N GLU A 488 23.54 29.86 -18.08
CA GLU A 488 22.95 31.20 -17.97
C GLU A 488 22.15 31.32 -16.67
N THR A 489 21.29 30.34 -16.37
CA THR A 489 20.50 30.31 -15.15
C THR A 489 21.38 30.19 -13.91
N ALA A 490 22.44 29.36 -13.97
CA ALA A 490 23.41 29.22 -12.89
C ALA A 490 24.13 30.54 -12.57
N GLU A 491 24.65 31.23 -13.59
CA GLU A 491 25.36 32.50 -13.42
C GLU A 491 24.46 33.56 -12.80
N ILE A 492 23.21 33.72 -13.28
CA ILE A 492 22.31 34.74 -12.74
C ILE A 492 21.88 34.40 -11.31
N ALA A 493 21.63 33.13 -10.99
CA ALA A 493 21.30 32.69 -9.63
C ALA A 493 22.46 32.99 -8.66
N ILE A 494 23.70 32.75 -9.08
CA ILE A 494 24.90 33.06 -8.30
C ILE A 494 25.06 34.58 -8.14
N GLN A 495 24.88 35.36 -9.21
CA GLN A 495 24.93 36.83 -9.11
C GLN A 495 23.88 37.38 -8.16
N ALA A 496 22.64 36.87 -8.21
CA ALA A 496 21.59 37.22 -7.25
C ALA A 496 22.03 36.95 -5.81
N SER A 497 22.68 35.80 -5.57
CA SER A 497 23.13 35.42 -4.25
C SER A 497 24.29 36.27 -3.70
N LEU A 498 25.12 36.83 -4.60
CA LEU A 498 26.22 37.75 -4.27
C LEU A 498 25.73 39.18 -4.04
N THR A 499 24.56 39.55 -4.59
CA THR A 499 23.96 40.89 -4.45
C THR A 499 23.00 41.00 -3.27
N GLY A 500 23.10 40.10 -2.29
CA GLY A 500 22.37 40.21 -1.02
C GLY A 500 21.07 39.40 -0.93
N HIS A 501 20.82 38.47 -1.87
CA HIS A 501 19.61 37.63 -1.86
C HIS A 501 19.90 36.22 -1.37
N LEU A 502 18.97 35.62 -0.62
CA LEU A 502 19.02 34.18 -0.37
C LEU A 502 18.38 33.46 -1.56
N VAL A 503 19.18 32.64 -2.25
CA VAL A 503 18.74 31.91 -3.44
C VAL A 503 18.60 30.43 -3.10
N LEU A 504 17.41 29.86 -3.32
CA LEU A 504 17.14 28.44 -3.18
C LEU A 504 16.96 27.84 -4.57
N SER A 505 17.61 26.73 -4.87
CA SER A 505 17.41 26.06 -6.17
C SER A 505 17.60 24.55 -6.10
N THR A 506 17.36 23.87 -7.22
CA THR A 506 17.58 22.43 -7.36
C THR A 506 18.53 22.06 -8.48
N LEU A 507 19.21 20.93 -8.30
CA LEU A 507 19.99 20.24 -9.32
C LEU A 507 19.65 18.75 -9.34
N HIS A 508 19.83 18.11 -10.50
CA HIS A 508 19.69 16.66 -10.63
C HIS A 508 21.05 15.97 -10.52
N THR A 509 21.65 16.02 -9.33
CA THR A 509 22.90 15.30 -9.00
C THR A 509 22.64 14.16 -8.02
N ASN A 510 23.55 13.19 -7.99
CA ASN A 510 23.36 11.97 -7.19
C ASN A 510 23.66 12.20 -5.71
N ASP A 511 24.66 13.01 -5.39
CA ASP A 511 25.10 13.33 -4.03
C ASP A 511 25.37 14.85 -3.89
N SER A 512 25.72 15.29 -2.68
CA SER A 512 25.94 16.71 -2.38
C SER A 512 27.25 17.24 -2.98
N PRO A 513 28.38 16.52 -2.94
CA PRO A 513 29.63 16.90 -3.63
C PRO A 513 29.45 17.13 -5.14
N SER A 514 28.69 16.26 -5.82
CA SER A 514 28.44 16.35 -7.25
C SER A 514 27.78 17.65 -7.67
N ALA A 515 27.04 18.31 -6.77
CA ALA A 515 26.43 19.61 -7.08
C ALA A 515 27.48 20.70 -7.34
N ILE A 516 28.59 20.67 -6.60
CA ILE A 516 29.69 21.61 -6.72
C ILE A 516 30.39 21.39 -8.06
N THR A 517 30.81 20.14 -8.34
CA THR A 517 31.47 19.82 -9.61
C THR A 517 30.55 20.06 -10.80
N ARG A 518 29.24 19.82 -10.67
CA ARG A 518 28.27 20.08 -11.75
C ARG A 518 28.20 21.55 -12.13
N LEU A 519 28.26 22.47 -11.17
CA LEU A 519 28.30 23.91 -11.45
C LEU A 519 29.61 24.32 -12.12
N LEU A 520 30.74 23.76 -11.68
CA LEU A 520 32.04 23.96 -12.32
C LEU A 520 32.04 23.45 -13.77
N GLU A 521 31.49 22.26 -14.02
CA GLU A 521 31.30 21.67 -15.36
C GLU A 521 30.38 22.51 -16.26
N MET A 522 29.36 23.15 -15.70
CA MET A 522 28.51 24.11 -16.44
C MET A 522 29.26 25.39 -16.84
N GLY A 523 30.48 25.60 -16.33
CA GLY A 523 31.31 26.76 -16.62
C GLY A 523 31.14 27.91 -15.65
N VAL A 524 30.64 27.64 -14.42
CA VAL A 524 30.66 28.61 -13.33
C VAL A 524 32.09 28.75 -12.82
N GLU A 525 32.56 29.99 -12.69
CA GLU A 525 33.90 30.28 -12.18
C GLU A 525 34.05 29.86 -10.70
N PRO A 526 35.15 29.17 -10.31
CA PRO A 526 35.37 28.70 -8.94
C PRO A 526 35.27 29.78 -7.86
N TYR A 527 35.75 31.00 -8.15
CA TYR A 527 35.70 32.11 -7.20
C TYR A 527 34.27 32.63 -6.96
N LEU A 528 33.41 32.59 -7.98
CA LEU A 528 31.99 32.93 -7.83
C LEU A 528 31.28 31.84 -7.02
N LEU A 529 31.57 30.57 -7.29
CA LEU A 529 30.93 29.46 -6.58
C LEU A 529 31.32 29.41 -5.10
N SER A 530 32.61 29.53 -4.79
CA SER A 530 33.13 29.52 -3.41
C SER A 530 32.57 30.66 -2.55
N SER A 531 32.34 31.84 -3.14
CA SER A 531 31.80 33.01 -2.44
C SER A 531 30.27 33.01 -2.31
N SER A 532 29.56 32.29 -3.19
CA SER A 532 28.08 32.29 -3.22
C SER A 532 27.45 31.09 -2.54
N LEU A 533 28.01 29.88 -2.70
CA LEU A 533 27.38 28.64 -2.23
C LEU A 533 27.46 28.54 -0.71
N ILE A 534 26.30 28.46 -0.06
CA ILE A 534 26.18 28.24 1.39
C ILE A 534 26.13 26.74 1.69
N ALA A 535 25.38 25.98 0.90
CA ALA A 535 25.19 24.55 1.11
C ALA A 535 24.70 23.82 -0.12
N SER A 536 25.08 22.54 -0.19
CA SER A 536 24.50 21.54 -1.09
C SER A 536 23.89 20.42 -0.25
N MET A 537 22.61 20.10 -0.50
CA MET A 537 21.89 19.05 0.21
C MET A 537 21.30 18.05 -0.78
N SER A 538 21.80 16.81 -0.79
CA SER A 538 21.21 15.72 -1.55
C SER A 538 20.13 15.01 -0.75
N GLN A 539 19.08 14.58 -1.44
CA GLN A 539 17.92 13.91 -0.86
C GLN A 539 17.53 12.67 -1.66
N ARG A 540 17.04 11.65 -0.95
CA ARG A 540 16.28 10.52 -1.52
C ARG A 540 15.06 10.22 -0.66
N LEU A 541 14.05 9.59 -1.24
CA LEU A 541 12.92 9.02 -0.51
C LEU A 541 13.10 7.51 -0.44
N VAL A 542 13.12 6.97 0.78
CA VAL A 542 13.08 5.54 1.05
C VAL A 542 11.70 5.16 1.55
N ARG A 543 11.20 4.00 1.14
CA ARG A 543 9.93 3.48 1.64
C ARG A 543 10.05 3.04 3.09
N THR A 544 8.99 3.24 3.87
CA THR A 544 8.94 2.81 5.28
C THR A 544 8.35 1.42 5.42
N VAL A 545 8.84 0.65 6.39
CA VAL A 545 8.31 -0.69 6.70
C VAL A 545 6.82 -0.59 7.03
N CYS A 546 5.99 -1.43 6.41
CA CYS A 546 4.57 -1.44 6.68
C CYS A 546 4.30 -1.77 8.17
N PRO A 547 3.56 -0.93 8.91
CA PRO A 547 3.30 -1.17 10.33
C PRO A 547 2.42 -2.40 10.57
N ASP A 548 1.53 -2.73 9.61
CA ASP A 548 0.52 -3.77 9.76
C ASP A 548 1.11 -5.19 9.58
N CYS A 549 2.21 -5.33 8.84
CA CYS A 549 2.89 -6.61 8.61
C CYS A 549 4.39 -6.59 8.97
N LYS A 550 4.77 -5.68 9.87
CA LYS A 550 6.15 -5.53 10.35
C LYS A 550 6.56 -6.78 11.12
N THR A 551 7.65 -7.41 10.68
CA THR A 551 8.32 -8.52 11.34
C THR A 551 9.78 -8.18 11.56
N ASP A 552 10.43 -8.88 12.49
CA ASP A 552 11.87 -8.81 12.68
C ASP A 552 12.61 -10.01 12.09
N TYR A 553 13.92 -9.86 11.95
CA TYR A 553 14.86 -10.92 11.60
C TYR A 553 16.25 -10.59 12.17
N TYR A 554 17.09 -11.61 12.33
CA TYR A 554 18.51 -11.40 12.64
C TYR A 554 19.28 -11.08 11.36
N ALA A 555 20.01 -9.96 11.37
CA ALA A 555 20.79 -9.52 10.22
C ALA A 555 21.92 -10.53 9.92
N PRO A 556 22.14 -10.88 8.64
CA PRO A 556 23.34 -11.62 8.23
C PRO A 556 24.62 -10.86 8.60
N LYS A 557 25.72 -11.56 8.87
CA LYS A 557 27.01 -10.94 9.21
C LYS A 557 27.46 -9.88 8.20
N THR A 558 27.25 -10.11 6.92
CA THR A 558 27.57 -9.15 5.84
C THR A 558 26.84 -7.83 5.99
N VAL A 559 25.57 -7.84 6.42
CA VAL A 559 24.78 -6.63 6.66
C VAL A 559 25.26 -5.92 7.93
N ILE A 560 25.65 -6.68 8.96
CA ILE A 560 26.17 -6.11 10.23
C ILE A 560 27.49 -5.38 9.98
N GLU A 561 28.40 -5.99 9.23
CA GLU A 561 29.68 -5.39 8.79
C GLU A 561 29.44 -4.14 7.94
N GLU A 562 28.49 -4.20 7.00
CA GLU A 562 28.14 -3.07 6.15
C GLU A 562 27.56 -1.88 6.96
N LEU A 563 26.79 -2.16 8.01
CA LEU A 563 26.28 -1.14 8.93
C LEU A 563 27.35 -0.57 9.87
N GLY A 564 28.61 -1.03 9.78
CA GLY A 564 29.71 -0.62 10.65
C GLY A 564 29.53 -1.08 12.10
N ILE A 565 28.77 -2.15 12.31
CA ILE A 565 28.55 -2.75 13.63
C ILE A 565 29.48 -3.96 13.76
N ASP A 566 29.95 -4.19 14.99
CA ASP A 566 30.74 -5.37 15.33
C ASP A 566 30.01 -6.67 14.94
N SER A 567 30.64 -7.48 14.08
CA SER A 567 30.03 -8.66 13.45
C SER A 567 29.73 -9.80 14.42
N ASP A 568 30.28 -9.73 15.64
CA ASP A 568 29.98 -10.67 16.73
C ASP A 568 28.68 -10.33 17.48
N LYS A 569 28.08 -9.16 17.22
CA LYS A 569 26.80 -8.77 17.82
C LYS A 569 25.62 -9.32 17.02
N GLN A 570 24.63 -9.88 17.72
CA GLN A 570 23.33 -10.17 17.10
C GLN A 570 22.55 -8.87 16.89
N LEU A 571 22.41 -8.46 15.64
CA LEU A 571 21.61 -7.30 15.26
C LEU A 571 20.22 -7.74 14.79
N ARG A 572 19.18 -7.22 15.45
CA ARG A 572 17.79 -7.43 15.06
C ARG A 572 17.36 -6.28 14.14
N LEU A 573 16.92 -6.60 12.93
CA LEU A 573 16.40 -5.64 11.96
C LEU A 573 14.94 -5.98 11.64
N TYR A 574 14.26 -5.07 10.92
CA TYR A 574 12.83 -5.20 10.62
C TYR A 574 12.56 -5.13 9.12
N LYS A 575 11.53 -5.84 8.69
CA LYS A 575 11.00 -5.84 7.33
C LYS A 575 9.49 -6.06 7.34
N GLY A 576 8.80 -5.73 6.25
CA GLY A 576 7.40 -6.11 6.08
C GLY A 576 7.30 -7.49 5.43
N GLN A 577 6.41 -8.35 5.91
CA GLN A 577 6.14 -9.65 5.27
C GLN A 577 5.25 -9.54 4.01
N GLY A 578 4.55 -8.41 3.85
CA GLY A 578 3.49 -8.24 2.85
C GLY A 578 2.11 -8.50 3.46
N CYS A 579 1.16 -7.61 3.15
CA CYS A 579 -0.25 -7.75 3.52
C CYS A 579 -1.12 -6.96 2.53
N SER A 580 -2.44 -7.13 2.62
CA SER A 580 -3.41 -6.39 1.80
C SER A 580 -3.25 -4.88 1.90
N THR A 581 -2.96 -4.35 3.09
CA THR A 581 -2.84 -2.89 3.29
C THR A 581 -1.63 -2.27 2.59
N CYS A 582 -0.58 -3.06 2.34
CA CYS A 582 0.62 -2.61 1.63
C CYS A 582 0.74 -3.19 0.23
N TYR A 583 -0.33 -3.78 -0.32
CA TYR A 583 -0.31 -4.46 -1.62
C TYR A 583 0.80 -5.51 -1.71
N ASP A 584 0.96 -6.30 -0.64
CA ASP A 584 1.97 -7.35 -0.49
C ASP A 584 3.43 -6.89 -0.65
N SER A 585 3.68 -5.57 -0.67
CA SER A 585 5.02 -5.02 -0.87
C SER A 585 5.91 -5.07 0.37
N GLY A 586 5.30 -5.11 1.56
CA GLY A 586 6.00 -4.94 2.84
C GLY A 586 6.31 -3.49 3.21
N TYR A 587 5.93 -2.51 2.39
CA TYR A 587 6.17 -1.09 2.63
C TYR A 587 4.90 -0.25 2.55
N LYS A 588 4.82 0.79 3.39
CA LYS A 588 3.69 1.74 3.38
C LYS A 588 4.18 3.10 3.82
N GLY A 589 4.14 4.08 2.92
CA GLY A 589 4.68 5.41 3.14
C GLY A 589 6.15 5.55 2.76
N ARG A 590 6.66 6.77 2.88
CA ARG A 590 8.03 7.16 2.52
C ARG A 590 8.59 8.14 3.55
N ILE A 591 9.89 8.08 3.75
CA ILE A 591 10.67 9.03 4.55
C ILE A 591 11.90 9.48 3.77
N SER A 592 12.35 10.70 4.01
CA SER A 592 13.55 11.23 3.35
C SER A 592 14.83 10.80 4.06
N ILE A 593 15.89 10.60 3.29
CA ILE A 593 17.28 10.56 3.75
C ILE A 593 18.03 11.73 3.11
N TYR A 594 18.95 12.32 3.87
CA TYR A 594 19.60 13.58 3.54
C TYR A 594 21.10 13.47 3.71
N GLU A 595 21.83 14.14 2.83
CA GLU A 595 23.27 14.38 2.92
C GLU A 595 23.47 15.90 2.80
N LEU A 596 24.02 16.54 3.82
CA LEU A 596 24.22 17.99 3.82
C LEU A 596 25.72 18.31 3.83
N LEU A 597 26.14 19.11 2.85
CA LEU A 597 27.46 19.69 2.77
C LEU A 597 27.33 21.21 2.93
N ALA A 598 27.58 21.69 4.14
CA ALA A 598 27.66 23.12 4.43
C ALA A 598 29.04 23.65 4.00
N ILE A 599 29.07 24.77 3.29
CA ILE A 599 30.30 25.36 2.78
C ILE A 599 30.93 26.23 3.86
N ASN A 600 32.07 25.79 4.39
CA ASN A 600 32.91 26.55 5.32
C ASN A 600 34.18 27.05 4.61
N GLN A 601 35.03 27.79 5.32
CA GLN A 601 36.25 28.40 4.76
C GLN A 601 37.19 27.38 4.10
N ASP A 602 37.37 26.19 4.68
CA ASP A 602 38.24 25.15 4.13
C ASP A 602 37.68 24.60 2.80
N LEU A 603 36.36 24.38 2.74
CA LEU A 603 35.72 23.93 1.51
C LEU A 603 35.68 25.04 0.45
N GLN A 604 35.59 26.32 0.84
CA GLN A 604 35.75 27.45 -0.08
C GLN A 604 37.13 27.46 -0.72
N SER A 605 38.19 27.31 0.09
CA SER A 605 39.56 27.19 -0.41
C SER A 605 39.73 26.01 -1.36
N LEU A 606 39.15 24.85 -1.01
CA LEU A 606 39.19 23.69 -1.88
C LEU A 606 38.48 23.93 -3.21
N ILE A 607 37.30 24.61 -3.21
CA ILE A 607 36.57 24.95 -4.43
C ILE A 607 37.40 25.86 -5.34
N LEU A 608 38.14 26.82 -4.79
CA LEU A 608 39.01 27.73 -5.57
C LEU A 608 40.08 26.99 -6.37
N GLU A 609 40.52 25.83 -5.90
CA GLU A 609 41.52 24.99 -6.58
C GLU A 609 40.94 24.16 -7.74
N ASN A 610 39.63 24.28 -8.01
CA ASN A 610 38.90 23.49 -9.01
C ASN A 610 39.04 21.98 -8.76
N PRO A 611 38.53 21.48 -7.63
CA PRO A 611 38.85 20.16 -7.10
C PRO A 611 38.13 19.06 -7.87
N THR A 612 38.70 17.85 -7.85
CA THR A 612 37.98 16.65 -8.30
C THR A 612 36.87 16.27 -7.30
N ILE A 613 35.88 15.51 -7.75
CA ILE A 613 34.82 15.02 -6.88
C ILE A 613 35.35 14.21 -5.69
N ASP A 614 36.41 13.42 -5.90
CA ASP A 614 37.03 12.60 -4.85
C ASP A 614 37.66 13.46 -3.75
N ALA A 615 38.26 14.60 -4.12
CA ALA A 615 38.80 15.55 -3.13
C ALA A 615 37.69 16.14 -2.24
N ILE A 616 36.53 16.46 -2.81
CA ILE A 616 35.37 16.97 -2.06
C ILE A 616 34.78 15.86 -1.16
N ARG A 617 34.66 14.63 -1.68
CA ARG A 617 34.19 13.48 -0.89
C ARG A 617 35.11 13.18 0.28
N GLU A 618 36.43 13.23 0.05
CA GLU A 618 37.42 13.02 1.09
C GLU A 618 37.40 14.13 2.14
N TYR A 619 37.23 15.39 1.72
CA TYR A 619 36.96 16.49 2.64
C TYR A 619 35.73 16.19 3.51
N GLY A 620 34.61 15.75 2.91
CA GLY A 620 33.39 15.41 3.63
C GLY A 620 33.61 14.30 4.67
N ARG A 621 34.33 13.23 4.31
CA ARG A 621 34.67 12.14 5.25
C ARG A 621 35.49 12.65 6.43
N ARG A 622 36.53 13.47 6.19
CA ARG A 622 37.40 14.01 7.24
C ARG A 622 36.68 14.94 8.21
N ASN A 623 35.69 15.68 7.72
CA ASN A 623 34.89 16.62 8.52
C ASN A 623 33.64 15.97 9.14
N GLY A 624 33.46 14.66 9.00
CA GLY A 624 32.34 13.92 9.61
C GLY A 624 30.99 14.17 8.93
N ASN A 625 30.97 14.64 7.68
CA ASN A 625 29.73 14.76 6.92
C ASN A 625 29.15 13.37 6.65
N LYS A 626 27.91 13.15 7.08
CA LYS A 626 27.18 11.91 6.82
C LYS A 626 26.76 11.86 5.35
N THR A 627 27.13 10.78 4.67
CA THR A 627 26.67 10.45 3.31
C THR A 627 25.21 10.01 3.29
N LEU A 628 24.55 10.03 2.11
CA LEU A 628 23.21 9.46 1.95
C LEU A 628 23.14 7.99 2.41
N LYS A 629 24.19 7.20 2.14
CA LYS A 629 24.28 5.80 2.56
C LYS A 629 24.24 5.66 4.08
N GLN A 630 25.08 6.42 4.78
CA GLN A 630 25.14 6.42 6.26
C GLN A 630 23.83 6.92 6.87
N ALA A 631 23.24 7.99 6.33
CA ALA A 631 21.93 8.48 6.78
C ALA A 631 20.82 7.42 6.60
N GLY A 632 20.87 6.65 5.50
CA GLY A 632 20.01 5.50 5.29
C GLY A 632 20.19 4.41 6.33
N TYR A 633 21.43 4.09 6.70
CA TYR A 633 21.75 3.07 7.69
C TYR A 633 21.24 3.41 9.09
N GLU A 634 21.32 4.67 9.47
CA GLU A 634 20.70 5.14 10.72
C GLU A 634 19.18 4.90 10.72
N LYS A 635 18.49 5.10 9.59
CA LYS A 635 17.04 4.82 9.46
C LYS A 635 16.71 3.32 9.51
N VAL A 636 17.61 2.46 9.01
CA VAL A 636 17.49 1.00 9.13
C VAL A 636 17.63 0.58 10.60
N LEU A 637 18.62 1.13 11.31
CA LEU A 637 18.82 0.89 12.74
C LEU A 637 17.68 1.45 13.61
N GLN A 638 16.98 2.47 13.14
CA GLN A 638 15.74 2.98 13.75
C GLN A 638 14.49 2.18 13.37
N HIS A 639 14.64 1.09 12.61
CA HIS A 639 13.55 0.21 12.17
C HIS A 639 12.49 0.90 11.30
N MET A 640 12.86 2.01 10.64
CA MET A 640 11.95 2.78 9.79
C MET A 640 11.91 2.23 8.37
N THR A 641 13.03 1.74 7.87
CA THR A 641 13.19 1.19 6.52
C THR A 641 14.06 -0.07 6.56
N THR A 642 14.35 -0.65 5.40
CA THR A 642 15.10 -1.91 5.24
C THR A 642 16.42 -1.66 4.53
N ILE A 643 17.37 -2.59 4.67
CA ILE A 643 18.67 -2.47 3.99
C ILE A 643 18.50 -2.53 2.46
N GLU A 644 17.59 -3.37 1.97
CA GLU A 644 17.27 -3.53 0.56
C GLU A 644 16.74 -2.22 -0.05
N GLU A 645 15.99 -1.45 0.74
CA GLU A 645 15.47 -0.17 0.30
C GLU A 645 16.56 0.91 0.22
N ILE A 646 17.57 0.87 1.09
CA ILE A 646 18.74 1.76 0.99
C ILE A 646 19.52 1.45 -0.29
N HIS A 647 19.80 0.16 -0.55
CA HIS A 647 20.51 -0.27 -1.75
C HIS A 647 19.75 0.08 -3.05
N ARG A 648 18.41 0.12 -3.01
CA ARG A 648 17.59 0.52 -4.16
C ARG A 648 17.78 1.99 -4.55
N VAL A 649 17.91 2.89 -3.58
CA VAL A 649 17.87 4.35 -3.83
C VAL A 649 19.24 5.01 -3.81
N VAL A 650 20.19 4.43 -3.08
CA VAL A 650 21.59 4.83 -3.08
C VAL A 650 22.29 3.83 -3.98
N SER A 651 22.63 4.26 -5.21
CA SER A 651 23.52 3.50 -6.07
C SER A 651 24.77 3.16 -5.26
N LEU A 652 25.00 1.86 -5.05
CA LEU A 652 26.25 1.39 -4.49
C LEU A 652 27.34 1.83 -5.47
N ASP A 653 28.16 2.80 -5.05
CA ASP A 653 29.50 2.95 -5.63
C ASP A 653 30.20 1.61 -5.33
N ILE A 654 30.15 0.68 -6.30
CA ILE A 654 30.90 -0.58 -6.29
C ILE A 654 32.32 -0.27 -6.76
#